data_AF-A0A1A2P406-F1
#
_entry.id   AF-A0A1A2P406-F1
#
_cell.length_a   1.000
_cell.length_b   1.000
_cell.length_c   1.000
_cell.angle_alpha   90.00
_cell.angle_beta   90.00
_cell.angle_gamma   90.00
#
_symmetry.space_group_name_H-M   'P 1'
#
loop_
_entity.id
_entity.type
_entity.pdbx_description
1 polymer ?
#
loop_
_entity_poly.entity_id
_entity_poly.type
_entity_poly.pdbx_seq_one_letter_code
_entity_poly.pdbx_strand_id
1 'polypeptide(L)'
;MRRFLIVGCGGSGGATLSLMMDQLRSELHAAGIEKLLDGWQFVHIDVPSAAESGPEGLANVPAQGGSYVGCGPQGSSYAVLDGALSQRLAAESALDTIATWAPRSPQEVSIPISAGAGQYRAIGRMITLSKAAEIHARLQAAWDRLFRVETISEMSTVDVPGMGRFDPNEPPLVLVVSSMAGGAGASMALDVCRLLTLVTGLDPRLMGVFMVTPDIFDSLPQSAIIGVRANALAMLGEIVASQAGAAREHDVRILRALGHHHGEGEPIPFARVFPVGRYIGADRTLFGDGSQYAVYRGLARGLAGLMMSGRASDQFVAYDLGNTASPVGDRDLLGWGISSWDVLPWGTYGFSSLSMGRDRYAEYAAQRLARSCVDKLLEGHMQKGNPASSTEQLDSLLSSQWAVLCGELGLPPSAGDEQTRVSRLGRWIGTQAFAAETVAATVNGLIDRQLRNQLPNPEGVAAEQWVPMMRQAVLNRRAELTRACADAAYAMAFQWHQDFAGRLDKVVGAAIAGLGLPFARELVDQLRRHIDDHLAAGVASLGTMGPSDIVAISPQVDAGLRSLHGVMTNADQVVAAVLDGFRATVRRQLFADAATRIADVMRVLGIELLVPLRDRLSEAMIQLEQARSEPPTDVGLARLSTDQYAAWPADADELVPSRFAEANNEVLLINSTAFKGRYEADLPKAVAGANAMIPLQSAIEEATVRVISGEWQTTGGVAAPGGLIERTATWVTRALGTDPETGRARVPSIAQFDIHTRPVELLRRARLYVERPGESFAEFCKVSLRDYVQGAGASESELVGRRRDIATKFAEALSLARPLASVNDQALQRVHPGQQTEYRYKFSEIPFAGQPVDKDLFEVLRNNPRIDQASKDNYGRSLSDEDSVTRIDIFGSYPNYSPLAFDSVLKPAAQQWAQTAGPGRGSFWRFRRSRPLPASLPMTDEERRAMTAGWFVGQLLGRIQIPASPFTEPVRIYDGDSGQWLNFPNPLLTPPSAFTASYDWLPAVLESILLAIAQSHEPPVMRSLRPYSVLRELYDAHSQDPRSGIVALSAQELLREFLRTGAGTPGVQSRVPGIADAPTAEARAAAAVEWLTTIRDVAAQYLPADMPGATPGGAFTTVPTRTTASNTPIFRDLAPDVYAATGGLIDLIQREAEALAAGADAAGRPVHDGGAPVVIPEGGTF
;
A
#
# COMPACT_ATOMS: atom_id res chain seq x y z
N MET A 1 -17.96 1.20 -2.13
CA MET A 1 -16.82 1.47 -1.22
C MET A 1 -17.26 1.31 0.23
N ARG A 2 -16.43 0.67 1.07
CA ARG A 2 -16.69 0.44 2.51
C ARG A 2 -15.65 1.12 3.41
N ARG A 3 -15.97 1.22 4.70
CA ARG A 3 -15.02 1.60 5.77
C ARG A 3 -14.28 0.37 6.29
N PHE A 4 -13.02 0.53 6.68
CA PHE A 4 -12.18 -0.58 7.12
C PHE A 4 -11.37 -0.25 8.36
N LEU A 5 -11.29 -1.21 9.29
CA LEU A 5 -10.29 -1.24 10.35
C LEU A 5 -9.34 -2.42 10.10
N ILE A 6 -8.07 -2.11 9.87
CA ILE A 6 -7.02 -3.09 9.60
C ILE A 6 -6.09 -3.13 10.81
N VAL A 7 -5.99 -4.30 11.44
CA VAL A 7 -5.18 -4.52 12.64
C VAL A 7 -4.05 -5.50 12.35
N GLY A 8 -2.81 -5.02 12.35
CA GLY A 8 -1.62 -5.85 12.21
C GLY A 8 -1.09 -6.28 13.56
N CYS A 9 -0.95 -7.58 13.81
CA CYS A 9 -0.43 -8.13 15.05
C CYS A 9 0.95 -8.77 14.84
N GLY A 10 1.96 -8.23 15.52
CA GLY A 10 3.36 -8.65 15.41
C GLY A 10 4.06 -8.17 14.13
N GLY A 11 5.34 -8.54 13.97
CA GLY A 11 6.15 -8.12 12.81
C GLY A 11 5.57 -8.50 11.45
N SER A 12 5.03 -9.72 11.28
CA SER A 12 4.36 -10.13 10.03
C SER A 12 3.14 -9.25 9.69
N GLY A 13 2.36 -8.89 10.71
CA GLY A 13 1.24 -7.97 10.57
C GLY A 13 1.71 -6.57 10.15
N GLY A 14 2.68 -6.00 10.88
CA GLY A 14 3.25 -4.68 10.56
C GLY A 14 3.87 -4.58 9.17
N ALA A 15 4.60 -5.62 8.74
CA ALA A 15 5.18 -5.68 7.40
C ALA A 15 4.10 -5.72 6.31
N THR A 16 3.07 -6.55 6.49
CA THR A 16 1.94 -6.65 5.54
C THR A 16 1.16 -5.34 5.47
N LEU A 17 0.87 -4.71 6.61
CA LEU A 17 0.18 -3.40 6.65
C LEU A 17 1.00 -2.32 5.96
N SER A 18 2.32 -2.26 6.18
CA SER A 18 3.19 -1.27 5.53
C SER A 18 3.18 -1.41 4.01
N LEU A 19 3.21 -2.65 3.49
CA LEU A 19 3.09 -2.93 2.05
C LEU A 19 1.69 -2.59 1.51
N MET A 20 0.66 -2.83 2.32
CA MET A 20 -0.73 -2.59 1.94
C MET A 20 -1.04 -1.08 1.86
N MET A 21 -0.51 -0.29 2.80
CA MET A 21 -0.62 1.16 2.80
C MET A 21 0.11 1.79 1.61
N ASP A 22 1.30 1.27 1.25
CA ASP A 22 2.04 1.68 0.04
C ASP A 22 1.22 1.40 -1.23
N GLN A 23 0.64 0.20 -1.35
CA GLN A 23 -0.22 -0.16 -2.47
C GLN A 23 -1.45 0.74 -2.59
N LEU A 24 -2.19 0.96 -1.49
CA LEU A 24 -3.39 1.80 -1.48
C LEU A 24 -3.08 3.25 -1.84
N ARG A 25 -1.98 3.81 -1.33
CA ARG A 25 -1.53 5.17 -1.70
C ARG A 25 -1.23 5.27 -3.19
N SER A 26 -0.54 4.27 -3.74
CA SER A 26 -0.25 4.27 -5.18
C SER A 26 -1.52 4.25 -6.03
N GLU A 27 -2.55 3.51 -5.61
CA GLU A 27 -3.83 3.46 -6.34
C GLU A 27 -4.65 4.75 -6.19
N LEU A 28 -4.66 5.34 -5.00
CA LEU A 28 -5.32 6.63 -4.75
C LEU A 28 -4.64 7.80 -5.47
N HIS A 29 -3.30 7.80 -5.55
CA HIS A 29 -2.54 8.85 -6.21
C HIS A 29 -2.85 8.92 -7.72
N ALA A 30 -3.14 7.78 -8.36
CA ALA A 30 -3.59 7.75 -9.75
C ALA A 30 -4.93 8.49 -9.97
N ALA A 31 -5.75 8.62 -8.92
CA ALA A 31 -6.98 9.39 -8.92
C ALA A 31 -6.83 10.81 -8.34
N GLY A 32 -5.58 11.28 -8.14
CA GLY A 32 -5.29 12.61 -7.60
C GLY A 32 -5.43 12.74 -6.08
N ILE A 33 -5.48 11.63 -5.34
CA ILE A 33 -5.62 11.60 -3.88
C ILE A 33 -4.26 11.28 -3.24
N GLU A 34 -3.67 12.25 -2.54
CA GLU A 34 -2.30 12.16 -2.00
C GLU A 34 -2.18 11.46 -0.64
N LYS A 35 -3.30 11.21 0.05
CA LYS A 35 -3.33 10.54 1.37
C LYS A 35 -4.30 9.38 1.39
N LEU A 36 -4.09 8.44 2.31
CA LEU A 36 -5.09 7.42 2.61
C LEU A 36 -6.36 8.07 3.16
N LEU A 37 -7.51 7.47 2.86
CA LEU A 37 -8.82 7.95 3.30
C LEU A 37 -8.98 7.76 4.81
N ASP A 38 -9.62 8.71 5.50
CA ASP A 38 -9.92 8.62 6.92
C ASP A 38 -10.91 7.48 7.23
N GLY A 39 -11.64 6.98 6.22
CA GLY A 39 -12.48 5.80 6.32
C GLY A 39 -11.71 4.48 6.41
N TRP A 40 -10.38 4.50 6.31
CA TRP A 40 -9.49 3.34 6.42
C TRP A 40 -8.48 3.53 7.55
N GLN A 41 -8.64 2.77 8.63
CA GLN A 41 -7.81 2.90 9.81
C GLN A 41 -6.85 1.72 9.93
N PHE A 42 -5.57 2.03 10.17
CA PHE A 42 -4.50 1.04 10.31
C PHE A 42 -3.92 1.10 11.73
N VAL A 43 -3.95 -0.04 12.42
CA VAL A 43 -3.42 -0.18 13.79
C VAL A 43 -2.40 -1.32 13.81
N HIS A 44 -1.14 -1.02 14.10
CA HIS A 44 -0.09 -2.01 14.28
C HIS A 44 0.19 -2.22 15.77
N ILE A 45 0.00 -3.45 16.25
CA ILE A 45 0.25 -3.85 17.64
C ILE A 45 1.43 -4.81 17.62
N ASP A 46 2.49 -4.51 18.37
CA ASP A 46 3.66 -5.37 18.45
C ASP A 46 4.35 -5.28 19.82
N VAL A 47 5.30 -6.18 20.07
CA VAL A 47 6.09 -6.20 21.31
C VAL A 47 7.15 -5.09 21.35
N PRO A 48 7.92 -4.77 20.30
CA PRO A 48 8.91 -3.69 20.38
C PRO A 48 8.29 -2.37 20.87
N SER A 49 8.98 -1.61 21.74
CA SER A 49 8.41 -0.37 22.28
C SER A 49 8.25 0.73 21.22
N ALA A 50 9.02 0.66 20.13
CA ALA A 50 8.92 1.56 18.98
C ALA A 50 8.73 0.74 17.71
N ALA A 51 8.02 1.31 16.73
CA ALA A 51 7.84 0.68 15.43
C ALA A 51 9.18 0.58 14.70
N GLU A 52 9.52 -0.62 14.24
CA GLU A 52 10.67 -0.87 13.37
C GLU A 52 10.43 -0.28 11.98
N SER A 53 11.48 -0.16 11.16
CA SER A 53 11.34 0.26 9.76
C SER A 53 10.49 -0.73 8.97
N GLY A 54 9.78 -0.24 7.94
CA GLY A 54 9.02 -1.11 7.05
C GLY A 54 9.92 -2.03 6.22
N PRO A 55 9.36 -3.10 5.63
CA PRO A 55 10.10 -4.04 4.81
C PRO A 55 10.66 -3.38 3.55
N GLU A 56 11.79 -3.88 3.04
CA GLU A 56 12.37 -3.48 1.75
C GLU A 56 12.59 -1.96 1.58
N GLY A 57 12.88 -1.25 2.69
CA GLY A 57 13.15 0.19 2.69
C GLY A 57 11.91 1.08 2.78
N LEU A 58 10.72 0.49 2.95
CA LEU A 58 9.47 1.23 3.14
C LEU A 58 9.38 1.91 4.51
N ALA A 59 8.59 2.98 4.57
CA ALA A 59 8.13 3.58 5.82
C ALA A 59 7.28 2.57 6.62
N ASN A 60 7.33 2.65 7.95
CA ASN A 60 6.48 1.84 8.82
C ASN A 60 5.06 2.40 8.93
N VAL A 61 4.15 1.64 9.56
CA VAL A 61 2.72 1.99 9.66
C VAL A 61 2.47 3.42 10.19
N PRO A 62 3.10 3.88 11.31
CA PRO A 62 2.95 5.27 11.76
C PRO A 62 3.47 6.33 10.80
N ALA A 63 4.65 6.11 10.19
CA ALA A 63 5.19 7.02 9.19
C ALA A 63 4.32 7.10 7.93
N GLN A 64 3.50 6.08 7.69
CA GLN A 64 2.46 6.06 6.66
C GLN A 64 1.07 6.54 7.13
N GLY A 65 0.96 7.16 8.32
CA GLY A 65 -0.30 7.75 8.81
C GLY A 65 -1.22 6.80 9.57
N GLY A 66 -0.76 5.56 9.84
CA GLY A 66 -1.43 4.63 10.75
C GLY A 66 -1.05 4.87 12.21
N SER A 67 -1.44 3.94 13.08
CA SER A 67 -1.14 3.99 14.52
C SER A 67 -0.32 2.78 14.98
N TYR A 68 0.46 2.96 16.05
CA TYR A 68 1.29 1.90 16.63
C TYR A 68 1.06 1.77 18.13
N VAL A 69 1.02 0.53 18.62
CA VAL A 69 0.93 0.18 20.03
C VAL A 69 2.09 -0.76 20.39
N GLY A 70 3.09 -0.21 21.09
CA GLY A 70 4.23 -0.98 21.58
C GLY A 70 3.94 -1.62 22.93
N CYS A 71 3.92 -2.95 22.99
CA CYS A 71 3.51 -3.69 24.18
C CYS A 71 4.65 -3.96 25.16
N GLY A 72 5.89 -3.97 24.69
CA GLY A 72 7.08 -4.34 25.45
C GLY A 72 7.49 -3.26 26.44
N PRO A 73 7.90 -3.64 27.67
CA PRO A 73 8.31 -2.69 28.68
C PRO A 73 9.69 -2.09 28.35
N GLN A 74 9.89 -0.80 28.63
CA GLN A 74 11.18 -0.16 28.44
C GLN A 74 12.16 -0.61 29.55
N GLY A 75 13.25 -1.28 29.16
CA GLY A 75 14.38 -1.62 30.03
C GLY A 75 14.09 -2.57 31.20
N SER A 76 12.92 -3.23 31.24
CA SER A 76 12.53 -4.12 32.35
C SER A 76 12.66 -5.61 31.98
N SER A 77 13.01 -6.45 32.94
CA SER A 77 13.08 -7.91 32.75
C SER A 77 11.69 -8.55 32.72
N TYR A 78 11.59 -9.76 32.17
CA TYR A 78 10.35 -10.55 32.19
C TYR A 78 9.80 -10.76 33.61
N ALA A 79 10.67 -11.01 34.58
CA ALA A 79 10.26 -11.22 35.96
C ALA A 79 9.58 -9.99 36.58
N VAL A 80 10.00 -8.77 36.22
CA VAL A 80 9.36 -7.53 36.69
C VAL A 80 7.96 -7.39 36.07
N LEU A 81 7.83 -7.67 34.77
CA LEU A 81 6.53 -7.64 34.08
C LEU A 81 5.57 -8.70 34.65
N ASP A 82 6.04 -9.93 34.81
CA ASP A 82 5.27 -11.02 35.42
C ASP A 82 4.83 -10.66 36.84
N GLY A 83 5.72 -10.08 37.65
CA GLY A 83 5.40 -9.63 39.00
C GLY A 83 4.30 -8.58 39.04
N ALA A 84 4.39 -7.56 38.19
CA ALA A 84 3.38 -6.49 38.12
C ALA A 84 2.01 -7.02 37.64
N LEU A 85 2.00 -7.86 36.60
CA LEU A 85 0.76 -8.46 36.10
C LEU A 85 0.13 -9.41 37.13
N SER A 86 0.96 -10.23 37.78
CA SER A 86 0.52 -11.18 38.81
C SER A 86 -0.07 -10.46 40.03
N GLN A 87 0.48 -9.31 40.43
CA GLN A 87 -0.09 -8.50 41.52
C GLN A 87 -1.49 -7.97 41.17
N ARG A 88 -1.71 -7.52 39.93
CA ARG A 88 -3.03 -7.08 39.48
C ARG A 88 -4.04 -8.23 39.47
N LEU A 89 -3.65 -9.36 38.91
CA LEU A 89 -4.51 -10.55 38.88
C LEU A 89 -4.81 -11.09 40.28
N ALA A 90 -3.86 -11.02 41.21
CA ALA A 90 -4.07 -11.41 42.59
C ALA A 90 -5.08 -10.50 43.32
N ALA A 91 -5.04 -9.19 43.06
CA ALA A 91 -5.99 -8.23 43.64
C ALA A 91 -7.44 -8.54 43.24
N GLU A 92 -7.64 -9.05 42.02
CA GLU A 92 -8.95 -9.42 41.47
C GLU A 92 -9.26 -10.92 41.61
N SER A 93 -8.51 -11.66 42.43
CA SER A 93 -8.70 -13.11 42.64
C SER A 93 -8.72 -13.95 41.33
N ALA A 94 -7.92 -13.54 40.35
CA ALA A 94 -7.82 -14.11 39.01
C ALA A 94 -6.42 -14.64 38.68
N LEU A 95 -5.52 -14.75 39.66
CA LEU A 95 -4.15 -15.22 39.44
C LEU A 95 -4.09 -16.68 38.94
N ASP A 96 -5.11 -17.47 39.24
CA ASP A 96 -5.26 -18.83 38.72
C ASP A 96 -5.39 -18.89 37.18
N THR A 97 -5.86 -17.81 36.55
CA THR A 97 -6.03 -17.74 35.08
C THR A 97 -4.71 -17.88 34.31
N ILE A 98 -3.57 -17.58 34.93
CA ILE A 98 -2.24 -17.70 34.31
C ILE A 98 -1.43 -18.92 34.80
N ALA A 99 -1.95 -19.66 35.78
CA ALA A 99 -1.16 -20.59 36.59
C ALA A 99 -0.59 -21.78 35.81
N THR A 100 -1.30 -22.27 34.80
CA THR A 100 -0.95 -23.51 34.08
C THR A 100 -0.20 -23.29 32.78
N TRP A 101 -0.05 -22.05 32.29
CA TRP A 101 0.59 -21.77 31.00
C TRP A 101 1.65 -20.67 31.06
N ALA A 102 1.61 -19.76 32.03
CA ALA A 102 2.68 -18.77 32.19
C ALA A 102 3.99 -19.45 32.65
N PRO A 103 5.17 -18.93 32.27
CA PRO A 103 6.46 -19.42 32.74
C PRO A 103 6.50 -19.65 34.26
N ARG A 104 6.78 -20.88 34.69
CA ARG A 104 6.81 -21.25 36.13
C ARG A 104 7.94 -20.56 36.90
N SER A 105 9.08 -20.35 36.25
CA SER A 105 10.25 -19.63 36.79
C SER A 105 10.51 -18.33 36.01
N PRO A 106 9.81 -17.21 36.31
CA PRO A 106 10.00 -15.95 35.58
C PRO A 106 11.44 -15.43 35.58
N GLN A 107 12.21 -15.71 36.63
CA GLN A 107 13.61 -15.29 36.77
C GLN A 107 14.56 -16.00 35.78
N GLU A 108 14.17 -17.17 35.28
CA GLU A 108 14.97 -17.95 34.30
C GLU A 108 14.69 -17.54 32.85
N VAL A 109 13.75 -16.61 32.63
CA VAL A 109 13.44 -16.09 31.31
C VAL A 109 14.44 -14.99 30.95
N SER A 110 15.47 -15.35 30.19
CA SER A 110 16.57 -14.47 29.78
C SER A 110 16.30 -13.68 28.48
N ILE A 111 15.08 -13.74 27.95
CA ILE A 111 14.73 -13.15 26.66
C ILE A 111 14.61 -11.63 26.81
N PRO A 112 15.23 -10.83 25.92
CA PRO A 112 15.04 -9.38 25.90
C PRO A 112 13.62 -9.03 25.42
N ILE A 113 12.67 -8.95 26.34
CA ILE A 113 11.25 -8.72 26.06
C ILE A 113 10.92 -7.34 25.48
N SER A 114 11.89 -6.42 25.42
CA SER A 114 11.78 -5.15 24.70
C SER A 114 11.97 -5.29 23.19
N ALA A 115 12.60 -6.38 22.73
CA ALA A 115 12.86 -6.65 21.30
C ALA A 115 11.93 -7.73 20.72
N GLY A 116 11.27 -8.52 21.59
CA GLY A 116 10.33 -9.54 21.15
C GLY A 116 10.16 -10.67 22.16
N ALA A 117 9.24 -11.59 21.85
CA ALA A 117 8.92 -12.73 22.72
C ALA A 117 9.80 -13.98 22.48
N GLY A 118 10.86 -13.89 21.67
CA GLY A 118 11.80 -15.00 21.43
C GLY A 118 11.17 -16.29 20.91
N GLN A 119 10.09 -16.19 20.11
CA GLN A 119 9.28 -17.32 19.63
C GLN A 119 8.51 -18.08 20.71
N TYR A 120 8.31 -17.53 21.91
CA TYR A 120 7.49 -18.14 22.96
C TYR A 120 6.15 -17.41 23.12
N ARG A 121 5.05 -18.10 22.80
CA ARG A 121 3.71 -17.50 22.81
C ARG A 121 3.24 -17.17 24.23
N ALA A 122 3.54 -17.98 25.23
CA ALA A 122 3.16 -17.66 26.62
C ALA A 122 3.78 -16.34 27.09
N ILE A 123 5.05 -16.08 26.74
CA ILE A 123 5.74 -14.82 27.06
C ILE A 123 5.09 -13.66 26.29
N GLY A 124 4.84 -13.82 25.00
CA GLY A 124 4.18 -12.80 24.18
C GLY A 124 2.77 -12.45 24.69
N ARG A 125 2.00 -13.43 25.17
CA ARG A 125 0.68 -13.20 25.75
C ARG A 125 0.76 -12.42 27.06
N MET A 126 1.67 -12.77 27.96
CA MET A 126 1.88 -12.02 29.21
C MET A 126 2.24 -10.55 28.94
N ILE A 127 3.09 -10.29 27.94
CA ILE A 127 3.42 -8.92 27.51
C ILE A 127 2.16 -8.21 26.99
N THR A 128 1.38 -8.86 26.14
CA THR A 128 0.15 -8.29 25.55
C THR A 128 -0.88 -7.96 26.62
N LEU A 129 -1.14 -8.89 27.54
CA LEU A 129 -2.11 -8.72 28.64
C LEU A 129 -1.72 -7.56 29.56
N SER A 130 -0.42 -7.32 29.79
CA SER A 130 0.04 -6.17 30.58
C SER A 130 -0.37 -4.80 29.99
N LYS A 131 -0.75 -4.79 28.70
CA LYS A 131 -1.12 -3.62 27.90
C LYS A 131 -2.54 -3.69 27.32
N ALA A 132 -3.38 -4.62 27.77
CA ALA A 132 -4.74 -4.84 27.25
C ALA A 132 -5.59 -3.55 27.21
N ALA A 133 -5.59 -2.76 28.29
CA ALA A 133 -6.34 -1.50 28.35
C ALA A 133 -5.84 -0.46 27.32
N GLU A 134 -4.53 -0.37 27.09
CA GLU A 134 -3.94 0.55 26.11
C GLU A 134 -4.30 0.11 24.67
N ILE A 135 -4.22 -1.20 24.40
CA ILE A 135 -4.62 -1.79 23.11
C ILE A 135 -6.10 -1.49 22.83
N HIS A 136 -6.99 -1.78 23.78
CA HIS A 136 -8.42 -1.50 23.65
C HIS A 136 -8.72 -0.02 23.38
N ALA A 137 -8.13 0.88 24.15
CA ALA A 137 -8.33 2.33 23.99
C ALA A 137 -7.92 2.80 22.58
N ARG A 138 -6.84 2.24 22.03
CA ARG A 138 -6.38 2.54 20.67
C ARG A 138 -7.30 1.97 19.59
N LEU A 139 -7.80 0.75 19.77
CA LEU A 139 -8.76 0.13 18.86
C LEU A 139 -10.10 0.89 18.85
N GLN A 140 -10.62 1.28 20.02
CA GLN A 140 -11.82 2.11 20.14
C GLN A 140 -11.63 3.47 19.45
N ALA A 141 -10.50 4.15 19.68
CA ALA A 141 -10.23 5.43 19.05
C ALA A 141 -10.14 5.35 17.51
N ALA A 142 -9.55 4.27 16.99
CA ALA A 142 -9.53 4.00 15.54
C ALA A 142 -10.94 3.73 15.00
N TRP A 143 -11.73 2.92 15.71
CA TRP A 143 -13.11 2.63 15.35
C TRP A 143 -13.99 3.89 15.33
N ASP A 144 -13.91 4.73 16.36
CA ASP A 144 -14.68 5.98 16.45
C ASP A 144 -14.37 6.94 15.30
N ARG A 145 -13.13 6.94 14.80
CA ARG A 145 -12.73 7.77 13.65
C ARG A 145 -13.48 7.40 12.37
N LEU A 146 -13.89 6.14 12.20
CA LEU A 146 -14.67 5.67 11.05
C LEU A 146 -16.09 6.25 10.99
N PHE A 147 -16.59 6.81 12.09
CA PHE A 147 -17.94 7.36 12.22
C PHE A 147 -17.96 8.88 12.38
N ARG A 148 -16.81 9.56 12.28
CA ARG A 148 -16.75 11.02 12.31
C ARG A 148 -17.44 11.62 11.08
N VAL A 149 -18.02 12.80 11.27
CA VAL A 149 -18.74 13.53 10.20
C VAL A 149 -17.79 13.87 9.06
N GLU A 150 -16.56 14.26 9.36
CA GLU A 150 -15.53 14.58 8.37
C GLU A 150 -15.15 13.34 7.56
N THR A 151 -15.00 12.18 8.22
CA THR A 151 -14.71 10.90 7.57
C THR A 151 -15.82 10.49 6.60
N ILE A 152 -17.09 10.59 7.04
CA ILE A 152 -18.26 10.26 6.21
C ILE A 152 -18.34 11.22 5.01
N SER A 153 -18.09 12.52 5.23
CA SER A 153 -18.07 13.53 4.17
C SER A 153 -16.97 13.25 3.16
N GLU A 154 -15.74 12.99 3.58
CA GLU A 154 -14.62 12.64 2.69
C GLU A 154 -14.98 11.43 1.83
N MET A 155 -15.39 10.33 2.47
CA MET A 155 -15.79 9.08 1.78
C MET A 155 -16.94 9.28 0.79
N SER A 156 -17.87 10.20 1.05
CA SER A 156 -18.98 10.49 0.13
C SER A 156 -18.58 11.27 -1.12
N THR A 157 -17.43 11.97 -1.08
CA THR A 157 -16.93 12.83 -2.17
C THR A 157 -15.87 12.16 -3.04
N VAL A 158 -15.25 11.09 -2.54
CA VAL A 158 -14.22 10.34 -3.27
C VAL A 158 -14.85 9.61 -4.46
N ASP A 159 -14.34 9.88 -5.65
CA ASP A 159 -14.71 9.20 -6.88
C ASP A 159 -13.46 8.60 -7.52
N VAL A 160 -13.31 7.27 -7.41
CA VAL A 160 -12.21 6.51 -8.00
C VAL A 160 -12.80 5.34 -8.77
N PRO A 161 -12.41 5.13 -10.04
CA PRO A 161 -12.89 4.02 -10.84
C PRO A 161 -12.77 2.66 -10.11
N GLY A 162 -13.85 1.87 -10.11
CA GLY A 162 -13.88 0.53 -9.51
C GLY A 162 -14.16 0.46 -8.00
N MET A 163 -13.99 1.54 -7.22
CA MET A 163 -14.27 1.53 -5.76
C MET A 163 -15.75 1.38 -5.43
N GLY A 164 -16.63 1.81 -6.34
CA GLY A 164 -18.08 1.84 -6.17
C GLY A 164 -18.54 2.88 -5.14
N ARG A 165 -19.84 3.19 -5.12
CA ARG A 165 -20.40 4.24 -4.25
C ARG A 165 -20.26 3.91 -2.77
N PHE A 166 -20.08 4.94 -1.95
CA PHE A 166 -20.08 4.82 -0.50
C PHE A 166 -21.51 4.88 0.06
N ASP A 167 -21.85 3.95 0.94
CA ASP A 167 -23.06 4.00 1.75
C ASP A 167 -22.69 4.13 3.24
N PRO A 168 -23.06 5.24 3.91
CA PRO A 168 -22.74 5.45 5.32
C PRO A 168 -23.43 4.47 6.27
N ASN A 169 -24.51 3.80 5.83
CA ASN A 169 -25.22 2.81 6.63
C ASN A 169 -24.55 1.43 6.63
N GLU A 170 -23.62 1.19 5.71
CA GLU A 170 -22.89 -0.07 5.70
C GLU A 170 -21.91 -0.14 6.88
N PRO A 171 -21.94 -1.23 7.66
CA PRO A 171 -21.03 -1.41 8.77
C PRO A 171 -19.58 -1.57 8.27
N PRO A 172 -18.58 -1.03 9.01
CA PRO A 172 -17.17 -1.21 8.65
C PRO A 172 -16.72 -2.68 8.72
N LEU A 173 -15.80 -3.06 7.84
CA LEU A 173 -15.15 -4.38 7.86
C LEU A 173 -13.90 -4.35 8.73
N VAL A 174 -13.63 -5.45 9.45
CA VAL A 174 -12.41 -5.59 10.28
C VAL A 174 -11.52 -6.68 9.70
N LEU A 175 -10.26 -6.33 9.42
CA LEU A 175 -9.25 -7.26 8.90
C LEU A 175 -8.11 -7.37 9.91
N VAL A 176 -7.95 -8.52 10.55
CA VAL A 176 -6.84 -8.78 11.47
C VAL A 176 -5.77 -9.57 10.72
N VAL A 177 -4.55 -9.04 10.64
CA VAL A 177 -3.42 -9.67 9.94
C VAL A 177 -2.35 -10.07 10.95
N SER A 178 -2.02 -11.35 11.01
CA SER A 178 -1.00 -11.86 11.93
C SER A 178 -0.28 -13.11 11.40
N SER A 179 0.50 -13.76 12.26
CA SER A 179 1.18 -15.03 12.00
C SER A 179 0.65 -16.10 12.95
N MET A 180 0.51 -17.34 12.47
CA MET A 180 0.26 -18.50 13.35
C MET A 180 1.50 -18.88 14.17
N ALA A 181 2.69 -18.47 13.74
CA ALA A 181 3.95 -19.04 14.19
C ALA A 181 4.84 -18.10 15.01
N GLY A 182 4.63 -16.78 14.91
CA GLY A 182 5.42 -15.79 15.66
C GLY A 182 5.16 -15.84 17.17
N GLY A 183 6.19 -15.61 17.99
CA GLY A 183 6.01 -15.57 19.46
C GLY A 183 5.14 -14.40 19.93
N ALA A 184 5.31 -13.23 19.31
CA ALA A 184 4.53 -12.02 19.61
C ALA A 184 3.18 -12.02 18.88
N GLY A 185 3.17 -11.93 17.55
CA GLY A 185 1.93 -11.85 16.76
C GLY A 185 0.93 -12.97 17.05
N ALA A 186 1.39 -14.23 17.08
CA ALA A 186 0.49 -15.37 17.29
C ALA A 186 -0.07 -15.46 18.72
N SER A 187 0.56 -14.81 19.71
CA SER A 187 0.04 -14.82 21.07
C SER A 187 -0.99 -13.71 21.31
N MET A 188 -0.82 -12.56 20.66
CA MET A 188 -1.74 -11.42 20.82
C MET A 188 -2.98 -11.51 19.92
N ALA A 189 -2.92 -12.18 18.77
CA ALA A 189 -3.99 -12.12 17.77
C ALA A 189 -5.39 -12.45 18.32
N LEU A 190 -5.53 -13.51 19.12
CA LEU A 190 -6.82 -13.89 19.71
C LEU A 190 -7.27 -12.94 20.82
N ASP A 191 -6.34 -12.44 21.64
CA ASP A 191 -6.66 -11.43 22.66
C ASP A 191 -7.07 -10.09 22.02
N VAL A 192 -6.45 -9.71 20.91
CA VAL A 192 -6.85 -8.55 20.10
C VAL A 192 -8.24 -8.74 19.50
N CYS A 193 -8.55 -9.92 18.93
CA CYS A 193 -9.91 -10.21 18.45
C CYS A 193 -10.94 -10.14 19.60
N ARG A 194 -10.59 -10.66 20.78
CA ARG A 194 -11.45 -10.57 21.97
C ARG A 194 -11.63 -9.12 22.42
N LEU A 195 -10.58 -8.32 22.45
CA LEU A 195 -10.67 -6.88 22.77
C LEU A 195 -11.51 -6.12 21.74
N LEU A 196 -11.43 -6.46 20.46
CA LEU A 196 -12.30 -5.90 19.42
C LEU A 196 -13.77 -6.19 19.69
N THR A 197 -14.12 -7.35 20.24
CA THR A 197 -15.52 -7.63 20.64
C THR A 197 -16.04 -6.75 21.77
N LEU A 198 -15.17 -6.02 22.47
CA LEU A 198 -15.54 -5.06 23.51
C LEU A 198 -15.66 -3.62 22.97
N VAL A 199 -15.24 -3.38 21.72
CA VAL A 199 -15.39 -2.07 21.06
C VAL A 199 -16.86 -1.83 20.75
N THR A 200 -17.36 -0.66 21.15
CA THR A 200 -18.79 -0.35 21.03
C THR A 200 -19.24 -0.26 19.57
N GLY A 201 -20.25 -1.04 19.19
CA GLY A 201 -20.83 -1.04 17.85
C GLY A 201 -20.09 -1.86 16.79
N LEU A 202 -19.03 -2.58 17.17
CA LEU A 202 -18.32 -3.52 16.29
C LEU A 202 -19.09 -4.85 16.21
N ASP A 203 -19.30 -5.37 15.00
CA ASP A 203 -19.86 -6.71 14.77
C ASP A 203 -18.76 -7.72 14.43
N PRO A 204 -18.45 -8.70 15.31
CA PRO A 204 -17.44 -9.72 15.04
C PRO A 204 -17.72 -10.60 13.83
N ARG A 205 -18.97 -10.65 13.33
CA ARG A 205 -19.34 -11.35 12.09
C ARG A 205 -18.76 -10.71 10.83
N LEU A 206 -18.26 -9.49 10.93
CA LEU A 206 -17.57 -8.76 9.86
C LEU A 206 -16.05 -8.72 10.07
N MET A 207 -15.52 -9.61 10.92
CA MET A 207 -14.09 -9.73 11.22
C MET A 207 -13.46 -10.95 10.53
N GLY A 208 -12.55 -10.69 9.60
CA GLY A 208 -11.71 -11.72 8.97
C GLY A 208 -10.28 -11.72 9.53
N VAL A 209 -9.76 -12.89 9.88
CA VAL A 209 -8.42 -13.05 10.48
C VAL A 209 -7.48 -13.75 9.51
N PHE A 210 -6.55 -13.00 8.93
CA PHE A 210 -5.56 -13.48 7.97
C PHE A 210 -4.28 -13.85 8.70
N MET A 211 -3.90 -15.13 8.63
CA MET A 211 -2.79 -15.64 9.43
C MET A 211 -1.77 -16.33 8.54
N VAL A 212 -0.54 -15.80 8.50
CA VAL A 212 0.53 -16.48 7.77
C VAL A 212 0.93 -17.79 8.43
N THR A 213 1.04 -18.86 7.63
CA THR A 213 1.32 -20.23 8.09
C THR A 213 2.83 -20.45 8.34
N PRO A 214 3.23 -21.47 9.12
CA PRO A 214 4.64 -21.63 9.51
C PRO A 214 5.61 -21.92 8.36
N ASP A 215 5.12 -22.46 7.24
CA ASP A 215 5.91 -22.81 6.05
C ASP A 215 6.54 -21.60 5.33
N ILE A 216 5.98 -20.38 5.49
CA ILE A 216 6.56 -19.16 4.88
C ILE A 216 7.96 -18.84 5.41
N PHE A 217 8.32 -19.37 6.59
CA PHE A 217 9.60 -19.14 7.24
C PHE A 217 10.66 -20.18 6.85
N ASP A 218 10.32 -21.17 6.01
CA ASP A 218 11.26 -22.23 5.61
C ASP A 218 12.46 -21.71 4.79
N SER A 219 12.43 -20.45 4.31
CA SER A 219 13.61 -19.79 3.70
C SER A 219 14.61 -19.27 4.74
N LEU A 220 14.25 -19.22 6.03
CA LEU A 220 15.10 -18.74 7.11
C LEU A 220 16.01 -19.88 7.64
N PRO A 221 17.17 -19.55 8.26
CA PRO A 221 18.02 -20.55 8.89
C PRO A 221 17.30 -21.32 10.00
N GLN A 222 17.62 -22.61 10.18
CA GLN A 222 16.97 -23.49 11.15
C GLN A 222 16.98 -22.93 12.59
N SER A 223 18.05 -22.22 12.97
CA SER A 223 18.18 -21.56 14.28
C SER A 223 17.14 -20.46 14.51
N ALA A 224 16.64 -19.84 13.45
CA ALA A 224 15.64 -18.78 13.47
C ALA A 224 14.20 -19.31 13.44
N ILE A 225 13.98 -20.63 13.29
CA ILE A 225 12.63 -21.21 13.16
C ILE A 225 12.32 -22.34 14.16
N ILE A 226 13.15 -22.51 15.18
CA ILE A 226 13.03 -23.61 16.16
C ILE A 226 11.63 -23.68 16.79
N GLY A 227 11.03 -22.54 17.15
CA GLY A 227 9.72 -22.47 17.80
C GLY A 227 8.53 -22.28 16.86
N VAL A 228 8.77 -21.99 15.58
CA VAL A 228 7.75 -21.55 14.60
C VAL A 228 6.64 -22.60 14.41
N ARG A 229 6.99 -23.85 14.13
CA ARG A 229 5.97 -24.87 13.81
C ARG A 229 5.23 -25.35 15.06
N ALA A 230 5.90 -25.40 16.21
CA ALA A 230 5.27 -25.71 17.50
C ALA A 230 4.30 -24.60 17.94
N ASN A 231 4.62 -23.33 17.67
CA ASN A 231 3.70 -22.22 17.90
C ASN A 231 2.45 -22.32 17.04
N ALA A 232 2.60 -22.62 15.74
CA ALA A 232 1.46 -22.81 14.85
C ALA A 232 0.55 -23.95 15.30
N LEU A 233 1.14 -25.04 15.81
CA LEU A 233 0.38 -26.15 16.38
C LEU A 233 -0.43 -25.75 17.62
N ALA A 234 0.18 -25.03 18.56
CA ALA A 234 -0.53 -24.53 19.74
C ALA A 234 -1.61 -23.50 19.36
N MET A 235 -1.33 -22.64 18.38
CA MET A 235 -2.27 -21.64 17.88
C MET A 235 -3.48 -22.28 17.21
N LEU A 236 -3.31 -23.38 16.46
CA LEU A 236 -4.43 -24.13 15.88
C LEU A 236 -5.43 -24.57 16.95
N GLY A 237 -4.93 -25.13 18.06
CA GLY A 237 -5.77 -25.53 19.19
C GLY A 237 -6.58 -24.37 19.78
N GLU A 238 -5.91 -23.24 20.02
CA GLU A 238 -6.52 -22.03 20.57
C GLU A 238 -7.50 -21.35 19.59
N ILE A 239 -7.25 -21.39 18.29
CA ILE A 239 -8.19 -20.93 17.24
C ILE A 239 -9.46 -21.77 17.29
N VAL A 240 -9.34 -23.10 17.26
CA VAL A 240 -10.50 -23.99 17.28
C VAL A 240 -11.28 -23.84 18.59
N ALA A 241 -10.60 -23.73 19.73
CA ALA A 241 -11.25 -23.45 21.02
C ALA A 241 -12.01 -22.11 21.01
N SER A 242 -11.49 -21.10 20.30
CA SER A 242 -12.16 -19.81 20.11
C SER A 242 -13.37 -19.89 19.18
N GLN A 243 -13.27 -20.66 18.08
CA GLN A 243 -14.37 -20.92 17.15
C GLN A 243 -15.49 -21.76 17.78
N ALA A 244 -15.14 -22.66 18.69
CA ALA A 244 -16.08 -23.46 19.48
C ALA A 244 -16.71 -22.69 20.66
N GLY A 245 -16.22 -21.48 20.97
CA GLY A 245 -16.64 -20.69 22.13
C GLY A 245 -16.04 -21.12 23.47
N ALA A 246 -15.33 -22.25 23.54
CA ALA A 246 -14.73 -22.78 24.77
C ALA A 246 -13.69 -21.83 25.41
N ALA A 247 -13.02 -21.00 24.60
CA ALA A 247 -12.04 -20.04 25.11
C ALA A 247 -12.67 -18.82 25.84
N ARG A 248 -13.98 -18.57 25.65
CA ARG A 248 -14.66 -17.34 26.09
C ARG A 248 -14.55 -17.11 27.60
N GLU A 249 -14.86 -18.12 28.40
CA GLU A 249 -14.90 -17.99 29.87
C GLU A 249 -13.55 -17.51 30.42
N HIS A 250 -12.47 -18.17 30.00
CA HIS A 250 -11.12 -17.82 30.41
C HIS A 250 -10.72 -16.42 29.94
N ASP A 251 -10.88 -16.12 28.65
CA ASP A 251 -10.44 -14.86 28.06
C ASP A 251 -11.20 -13.65 28.64
N VAL A 252 -12.51 -13.80 28.90
CA VAL A 252 -13.31 -12.75 29.54
C VAL A 252 -12.90 -12.56 31.00
N ARG A 253 -12.68 -13.65 31.75
CA ARG A 253 -12.30 -13.57 33.17
C ARG A 253 -10.96 -12.86 33.35
N ILE A 254 -9.95 -13.18 32.53
CA ILE A 254 -8.65 -12.53 32.63
C ILE A 254 -8.72 -11.05 32.19
N LEU A 255 -9.48 -10.71 31.14
CA LEU A 255 -9.63 -9.31 30.71
C LEU A 255 -10.41 -8.46 31.73
N ARG A 256 -11.44 -9.02 32.39
CA ARG A 256 -12.13 -8.34 33.50
C ARG A 256 -11.17 -8.00 34.64
N ALA A 257 -10.33 -8.94 35.03
CA ALA A 257 -9.30 -8.72 36.06
C ALA A 257 -8.24 -7.69 35.66
N LEU A 258 -8.17 -7.33 34.37
CA LEU A 258 -7.28 -6.31 33.82
C LEU A 258 -8.00 -4.97 33.54
N GLY A 259 -9.22 -4.80 34.04
CA GLY A 259 -9.96 -3.53 34.01
C GLY A 259 -11.11 -3.47 32.99
N HIS A 260 -11.39 -4.55 32.25
CA HIS A 260 -12.49 -4.61 31.28
C HIS A 260 -13.77 -5.20 31.90
N HIS A 261 -14.34 -4.51 32.89
CA HIS A 261 -15.48 -5.01 33.69
C HIS A 261 -16.83 -4.98 32.97
N HIS A 262 -16.97 -4.21 31.88
CA HIS A 262 -18.23 -4.02 31.15
C HIS A 262 -18.19 -4.73 29.80
N GLY A 263 -19.07 -5.74 29.64
CA GLY A 263 -19.20 -6.53 28.43
C GLY A 263 -18.51 -7.89 28.50
N GLU A 264 -19.18 -8.92 28.01
CA GLU A 264 -18.61 -10.27 27.86
C GLU A 264 -18.12 -10.55 26.43
N GLY A 265 -18.33 -9.60 25.51
CA GLY A 265 -18.17 -9.79 24.08
C GLY A 265 -19.10 -10.88 23.51
N GLU A 266 -18.98 -11.10 22.20
CA GLU A 266 -19.63 -12.22 21.52
C GLU A 266 -18.96 -13.55 21.90
N PRO A 267 -19.68 -14.69 21.91
CA PRO A 267 -19.08 -15.99 22.22
C PRO A 267 -17.87 -16.32 21.33
N ILE A 268 -18.04 -16.10 20.02
CA ILE A 268 -17.00 -16.32 19.01
C ILE A 268 -16.41 -14.96 18.62
N PRO A 269 -15.08 -14.75 18.76
CA PRO A 269 -14.49 -13.42 18.64
C PRO A 269 -14.24 -12.93 17.20
N PHE A 270 -14.43 -13.78 16.19
CA PHE A 270 -14.25 -13.45 14.78
C PHE A 270 -15.10 -14.36 13.89
N ALA A 271 -15.39 -13.94 12.66
CA ALA A 271 -16.18 -14.72 11.73
C ALA A 271 -15.39 -15.86 11.08
N ARG A 272 -14.14 -15.59 10.65
CA ARG A 272 -13.37 -16.55 9.85
C ARG A 272 -11.85 -16.38 9.97
N VAL A 273 -11.13 -17.49 9.91
CA VAL A 273 -9.67 -17.54 9.76
C VAL A 273 -9.30 -17.87 8.31
N PHE A 274 -8.29 -17.19 7.79
CA PHE A 274 -7.72 -17.35 6.46
C PHE A 274 -6.22 -17.67 6.60
N PRO A 275 -5.79 -18.94 6.58
CA PRO A 275 -4.38 -19.29 6.50
C PRO A 275 -3.75 -18.82 5.17
N VAL A 276 -2.56 -18.24 5.25
CA VAL A 276 -1.79 -17.72 4.10
C VAL A 276 -0.38 -18.30 4.10
N GLY A 277 -0.11 -19.22 3.19
CA GLY A 277 1.16 -19.92 3.05
C GLY A 277 1.93 -19.54 1.78
N ARG A 278 3.07 -20.20 1.61
CA ARG A 278 4.00 -19.94 0.49
C ARG A 278 3.67 -20.71 -0.79
N TYR A 279 2.66 -21.58 -0.74
CA TYR A 279 2.23 -22.41 -1.85
C TYR A 279 0.83 -21.99 -2.31
N ILE A 280 0.61 -21.95 -3.62
CA ILE A 280 -0.70 -21.70 -4.22
C ILE A 280 -1.35 -22.98 -4.74
N GLY A 281 -2.66 -23.11 -4.52
CA GLY A 281 -3.47 -24.19 -5.05
C GLY A 281 -3.14 -25.59 -4.47
N ALA A 282 -3.89 -26.59 -4.93
CA ALA A 282 -3.65 -28.00 -4.57
C ALA A 282 -2.34 -28.55 -5.15
N ASP A 283 -1.85 -27.97 -6.25
CA ASP A 283 -0.63 -28.42 -6.94
C ASP A 283 0.66 -28.00 -6.21
N ARG A 284 0.54 -27.21 -5.13
CA ARG A 284 1.66 -26.75 -4.28
C ARG A 284 2.77 -26.02 -5.05
N THR A 285 2.40 -25.16 -5.99
CA THR A 285 3.38 -24.30 -6.68
C THR A 285 3.83 -23.17 -5.76
N LEU A 286 5.10 -22.80 -5.80
CA LEU A 286 5.63 -21.72 -4.97
C LEU A 286 5.05 -20.37 -5.42
N PHE A 287 4.64 -19.54 -4.46
CA PHE A 287 4.24 -18.16 -4.72
C PHE A 287 5.48 -17.26 -4.83
N GLY A 288 5.72 -16.67 -6.00
CA GLY A 288 6.93 -15.89 -6.26
C GLY A 288 8.19 -16.75 -6.05
N ASP A 289 9.13 -16.25 -5.24
CA ASP A 289 10.32 -16.98 -4.82
C ASP A 289 10.09 -17.86 -3.57
N GLY A 290 8.87 -17.83 -3.02
CA GLY A 290 8.50 -18.53 -1.80
C GLY A 290 9.06 -17.91 -0.51
N SER A 291 9.63 -16.71 -0.57
CA SER A 291 10.07 -15.96 0.60
C SER A 291 8.89 -15.40 1.40
N GLN A 292 9.11 -15.14 2.70
CA GLN A 292 8.11 -14.46 3.53
C GLN A 292 7.69 -13.10 2.97
N TYR A 293 8.62 -12.34 2.34
CA TYR A 293 8.33 -11.02 1.80
C TYR A 293 7.46 -11.09 0.55
N ALA A 294 7.70 -12.06 -0.33
CA ALA A 294 6.81 -12.31 -1.46
C ALA A 294 5.38 -12.57 -0.97
N VAL A 295 5.21 -13.42 0.06
CA VAL A 295 3.89 -13.71 0.63
C VAL A 295 3.25 -12.48 1.28
N TYR A 296 3.99 -11.70 2.08
CA TYR A 296 3.47 -10.46 2.67
C TYR A 296 3.03 -9.46 1.60
N ARG A 297 3.83 -9.26 0.55
CA ARG A 297 3.48 -8.37 -0.57
C ARG A 297 2.29 -8.89 -1.35
N GLY A 298 2.21 -10.20 -1.59
CA GLY A 298 1.08 -10.83 -2.25
C GLY A 298 -0.23 -10.63 -1.49
N LEU A 299 -0.22 -10.90 -0.18
CA LEU A 299 -1.36 -10.68 0.72
C LEU A 299 -1.75 -9.20 0.80
N ALA A 300 -0.77 -8.32 0.99
CA ALA A 300 -0.99 -6.86 1.07
C ALA A 300 -1.67 -6.32 -0.19
N ARG A 301 -1.21 -6.73 -1.38
CA ARG A 301 -1.83 -6.36 -2.65
C ARG A 301 -3.26 -6.89 -2.77
N GLY A 302 -3.48 -8.13 -2.37
CA GLY A 302 -4.82 -8.71 -2.40
C GLY A 302 -5.79 -8.02 -1.45
N LEU A 303 -5.38 -7.68 -0.23
CA LEU A 303 -6.23 -6.94 0.71
C LEU A 303 -6.46 -5.49 0.28
N ALA A 304 -5.45 -4.83 -0.32
CA ALA A 304 -5.60 -3.52 -0.92
C ALA A 304 -6.60 -3.55 -2.09
N GLY A 305 -6.47 -4.53 -3.01
CA GLY A 305 -7.42 -4.74 -4.11
C GLY A 305 -8.84 -5.01 -3.63
N LEU A 306 -9.01 -5.74 -2.52
CA LEU A 306 -10.32 -5.94 -1.89
C LEU A 306 -10.93 -4.61 -1.45
N MET A 307 -10.15 -3.76 -0.76
CA MET A 307 -10.60 -2.44 -0.28
C MET A 307 -10.92 -1.47 -1.42
N MET A 308 -10.16 -1.54 -2.51
CA MET A 308 -10.33 -0.72 -3.70
C MET A 308 -11.47 -1.20 -4.61
N SER A 309 -12.20 -2.26 -4.24
CA SER A 309 -13.34 -2.76 -5.01
C SER A 309 -14.56 -2.99 -4.12
N GLY A 310 -15.58 -2.14 -4.29
CA GLY A 310 -16.86 -2.29 -3.58
C GLY A 310 -17.52 -3.64 -3.88
N ARG A 311 -17.55 -4.06 -5.15
CA ARG A 311 -18.11 -5.37 -5.55
C ARG A 311 -17.36 -6.54 -4.91
N ALA A 312 -16.02 -6.52 -4.91
CA ALA A 312 -15.25 -7.60 -4.30
C ALA A 312 -15.45 -7.64 -2.78
N SER A 313 -15.49 -6.48 -2.13
CA SER A 313 -15.78 -6.35 -0.70
C SER A 313 -17.16 -6.91 -0.33
N ASP A 314 -18.19 -6.63 -1.12
CA ASP A 314 -19.55 -7.15 -0.90
C ASP A 314 -19.59 -8.68 -1.07
N GLN A 315 -18.90 -9.21 -2.08
CA GLN A 315 -18.78 -10.64 -2.29
C GLN A 315 -17.95 -11.33 -1.19
N PHE A 316 -16.96 -10.65 -0.60
CA PHE A 316 -16.21 -11.15 0.54
C PHE A 316 -17.10 -11.26 1.78
N VAL A 317 -17.85 -10.21 2.11
CA VAL A 317 -18.82 -10.23 3.21
C VAL A 317 -19.88 -11.30 3.01
N ALA A 318 -20.47 -11.36 1.81
CA ALA A 318 -21.57 -12.28 1.52
C ALA A 318 -21.13 -13.75 1.51
N TYR A 319 -19.97 -14.08 0.93
CA TYR A 319 -19.60 -15.47 0.63
C TYR A 319 -18.41 -16.01 1.41
N ASP A 320 -17.57 -15.18 2.04
CA ASP A 320 -16.45 -15.67 2.86
C ASP A 320 -16.72 -15.54 4.36
N LEU A 321 -17.51 -14.53 4.77
CA LEU A 321 -17.87 -14.30 6.18
C LEU A 321 -19.28 -14.78 6.53
N GLY A 322 -20.28 -14.47 5.68
CA GLY A 322 -21.70 -14.75 5.94
C GLY A 322 -22.20 -16.12 5.50
N ASN A 323 -22.50 -16.28 4.20
CA ASN A 323 -23.06 -17.50 3.61
C ASN A 323 -21.99 -18.28 2.83
N THR A 324 -21.19 -19.05 3.56
CA THR A 324 -19.93 -19.62 3.06
C THR A 324 -20.10 -20.77 2.07
N ALA A 325 -21.30 -21.37 2.01
CA ALA A 325 -21.55 -22.64 1.33
C ALA A 325 -20.52 -23.73 1.72
N SER A 326 -20.06 -23.72 2.98
CA SER A 326 -19.11 -24.72 3.49
C SER A 326 -19.70 -26.13 3.33
N PRO A 327 -18.99 -27.09 2.72
CA PRO A 327 -19.42 -28.47 2.75
C PRO A 327 -19.50 -28.95 4.20
N VAL A 328 -20.55 -29.70 4.53
CA VAL A 328 -20.69 -30.33 5.85
C VAL A 328 -19.50 -31.26 6.06
N GLY A 329 -18.88 -31.19 7.23
CA GLY A 329 -17.81 -32.09 7.61
C GLY A 329 -18.24 -33.09 8.67
N ASP A 330 -17.45 -34.15 8.78
CA ASP A 330 -17.61 -35.20 9.79
C ASP A 330 -17.21 -34.66 11.18
N ARG A 331 -18.22 -34.33 11.98
CA ARG A 331 -18.03 -33.78 13.34
C ARG A 331 -17.42 -34.79 14.32
N ASP A 332 -17.43 -36.09 14.00
CA ASP A 332 -16.74 -37.10 14.82
C ASP A 332 -15.20 -36.99 14.71
N LEU A 333 -14.69 -36.28 13.70
CA LEU A 333 -13.26 -35.98 13.54
C LEU A 333 -12.85 -34.65 14.19
N LEU A 334 -13.71 -33.62 14.09
CA LEU A 334 -13.46 -32.31 14.68
C LEU A 334 -14.78 -31.53 14.81
N GLY A 335 -15.03 -30.96 15.99
CA GLY A 335 -16.19 -30.09 16.22
C GLY A 335 -17.43 -30.81 16.71
N TRP A 336 -17.28 -31.90 17.47
CA TRP A 336 -18.41 -32.56 18.10
C TRP A 336 -19.07 -31.65 19.15
N GLY A 337 -20.38 -31.44 19.07
CA GLY A 337 -21.13 -30.53 19.97
C GLY A 337 -21.08 -29.05 19.60
N ILE A 338 -20.60 -28.69 18.41
CA ILE A 338 -20.76 -27.31 17.92
C ILE A 338 -22.20 -27.06 17.50
N SER A 339 -22.73 -25.87 17.81
CA SER A 339 -24.10 -25.50 17.48
C SER A 339 -24.38 -25.40 15.97
N SER A 340 -23.36 -25.09 15.17
CA SER A 340 -23.42 -25.03 13.71
C SER A 340 -22.07 -25.43 13.13
N TRP A 341 -22.08 -26.17 12.03
CA TRP A 341 -20.84 -26.51 11.31
C TRP A 341 -20.13 -25.26 10.79
N ASP A 342 -20.88 -24.24 10.40
CA ASP A 342 -20.34 -23.07 9.70
C ASP A 342 -19.33 -22.26 10.52
N VAL A 343 -19.24 -22.43 11.84
CA VAL A 343 -18.29 -21.68 12.68
C VAL A 343 -16.84 -22.20 12.59
N LEU A 344 -16.66 -23.47 12.22
CA LEU A 344 -15.38 -24.17 12.29
C LEU A 344 -14.52 -24.07 11.02
N PRO A 345 -15.07 -24.21 9.79
CA PRO A 345 -14.28 -24.15 8.56
C PRO A 345 -13.41 -22.89 8.44
N TRP A 346 -12.27 -23.02 7.79
CA TRP A 346 -11.41 -21.89 7.45
C TRP A 346 -11.62 -21.48 5.99
N GLY A 347 -11.57 -20.17 5.75
CA GLY A 347 -11.54 -19.63 4.41
C GLY A 347 -10.12 -19.70 3.85
N THR A 348 -9.96 -19.32 2.58
CA THR A 348 -8.63 -19.13 2.00
C THR A 348 -8.62 -17.91 1.11
N TYR A 349 -7.42 -17.39 0.87
CA TYR A 349 -7.27 -16.15 0.15
C TYR A 349 -6.14 -16.28 -0.87
N GLY A 350 -6.48 -15.99 -2.13
CA GLY A 350 -5.58 -15.87 -3.26
C GLY A 350 -5.98 -14.63 -4.04
N PHE A 351 -5.02 -14.03 -4.72
CA PHE A 351 -5.25 -12.81 -5.47
C PHE A 351 -4.33 -12.77 -6.66
N SER A 352 -4.84 -12.29 -7.79
CA SER A 352 -4.04 -11.77 -8.88
C SER A 352 -4.73 -10.61 -9.56
N SER A 353 -3.99 -9.86 -10.36
CA SER A 353 -4.55 -8.84 -11.25
C SER A 353 -4.10 -9.06 -12.69
N LEU A 354 -4.98 -8.81 -13.64
CA LEU A 354 -4.67 -8.70 -15.06
C LEU A 354 -4.77 -7.22 -15.43
N SER A 355 -3.69 -6.63 -15.93
CA SER A 355 -3.71 -5.23 -16.38
C SER A 355 -2.94 -5.03 -17.69
N MET A 356 -3.16 -3.88 -18.33
CA MET A 356 -2.46 -3.51 -19.56
C MET A 356 -0.95 -3.32 -19.32
N GLY A 357 -0.53 -2.92 -18.11
CA GLY A 357 0.84 -2.49 -17.81
C GLY A 357 1.24 -1.14 -18.41
N ARG A 358 0.30 -0.43 -19.04
CA ARG A 358 0.59 0.76 -19.85
C ARG A 358 0.73 2.05 -19.06
N ASP A 359 0.04 2.16 -17.92
CA ASP A 359 0.22 3.29 -16.99
C ASP A 359 1.64 3.31 -16.43
N ARG A 360 2.20 2.12 -16.16
CA ARG A 360 3.61 1.95 -15.76
C ARG A 360 4.56 2.36 -16.86
N TYR A 361 4.24 2.00 -18.10
CA TYR A 361 5.04 2.41 -19.25
C TYR A 361 5.00 3.93 -19.46
N ALA A 362 3.83 4.56 -19.33
CA ALA A 362 3.68 6.01 -19.43
C ALA A 362 4.56 6.73 -18.39
N GLU A 363 4.49 6.30 -17.13
CA GLU A 363 5.28 6.88 -16.05
C GLU A 363 6.78 6.58 -16.21
N TYR A 364 7.15 5.38 -16.66
CA TYR A 364 8.52 5.02 -17.00
C TYR A 364 9.08 5.93 -18.11
N ALA A 365 8.32 6.14 -19.18
CA ALA A 365 8.71 6.99 -20.31
C ALA A 365 8.83 8.46 -19.88
N ALA A 366 7.88 8.95 -19.07
CA ALA A 366 7.91 10.32 -18.56
C ALA A 366 9.11 10.57 -17.64
N GLN A 367 9.40 9.65 -16.71
CA GLN A 367 10.57 9.78 -15.81
C GLN A 367 11.89 9.67 -16.56
N ARG A 368 11.99 8.76 -17.54
CA ARG A 368 13.19 8.64 -18.38
C ARG A 368 13.44 9.94 -19.15
N LEU A 369 12.40 10.48 -19.79
CA LEU A 369 12.49 11.74 -20.52
C LEU A 369 12.80 12.94 -19.60
N ALA A 370 12.20 12.99 -18.40
CA ALA A 370 12.47 14.02 -17.41
C ALA A 370 13.92 13.97 -16.90
N ARG A 371 14.47 12.76 -16.71
CA ARG A 371 15.89 12.57 -16.39
C ARG A 371 16.79 13.11 -17.49
N SER A 372 16.51 12.77 -18.75
CA SER A 372 17.25 13.30 -19.90
C SER A 372 17.17 14.84 -19.98
N CYS A 373 16.04 15.45 -19.57
CA CYS A 373 15.91 16.90 -19.48
C CYS A 373 16.84 17.50 -18.41
N VAL A 374 16.88 16.93 -17.20
CA VAL A 374 17.80 17.38 -16.13
C VAL A 374 19.25 17.23 -16.57
N ASP A 375 19.61 16.09 -17.16
CA ASP A 375 20.97 15.83 -17.66
C ASP A 375 21.35 16.85 -18.74
N LYS A 376 20.44 17.16 -19.67
CA LYS A 376 20.65 18.20 -20.70
C LYS A 376 20.75 19.61 -20.10
N LEU A 377 19.99 19.93 -19.07
CA LEU A 377 20.05 21.24 -18.41
C LEU A 377 21.40 21.48 -17.72
N LEU A 378 22.04 20.43 -17.21
CA LEU A 378 23.33 20.50 -16.52
C LEU A 378 24.53 20.32 -17.47
N GLU A 379 24.40 19.45 -18.47
CA GLU A 379 25.53 18.97 -19.29
C GLU A 379 25.31 19.15 -20.80
N GLY A 380 24.25 19.83 -21.23
CA GLY A 380 23.90 19.99 -22.65
C GLY A 380 24.94 20.73 -23.50
N HIS A 381 25.82 21.53 -22.88
CA HIS A 381 26.95 22.19 -23.53
C HIS A 381 28.15 21.27 -23.71
N MET A 382 28.17 20.09 -23.09
CA MET A 382 29.29 19.16 -23.16
C MET A 382 29.20 18.28 -24.41
N GLN A 383 30.27 18.26 -25.19
CA GLN A 383 30.39 17.38 -26.36
C GLN A 383 31.05 16.06 -25.96
N LYS A 384 30.33 14.94 -26.17
CA LYS A 384 30.85 13.59 -25.89
C LYS A 384 32.13 13.33 -26.68
N GLY A 385 33.20 12.93 -25.98
CA GLY A 385 34.50 12.62 -26.57
C GLY A 385 35.47 13.80 -26.69
N ASN A 386 35.08 15.02 -26.30
CA ASN A 386 35.99 16.16 -26.23
C ASN A 386 36.72 16.19 -24.87
N PRO A 387 38.07 16.15 -24.83
CA PRO A 387 38.83 16.14 -23.57
C PRO A 387 38.92 17.50 -22.87
N ALA A 388 38.47 18.59 -23.50
CA ALA A 388 38.50 19.93 -22.92
C ALA A 388 37.61 20.03 -21.68
N SER A 389 37.99 20.91 -20.75
CA SER A 389 37.21 21.18 -19.54
C SER A 389 35.83 21.77 -19.88
N SER A 390 34.88 21.63 -18.95
CA SER A 390 33.52 22.16 -19.10
C SER A 390 33.50 23.66 -19.46
N THR A 391 34.37 24.45 -18.83
CA THR A 391 34.55 25.88 -19.10
C THR A 391 35.10 26.15 -20.50
N GLU A 392 36.11 25.41 -20.94
CA GLU A 392 36.70 25.60 -22.28
C GLU A 392 35.72 25.27 -23.41
N GLN A 393 34.92 24.20 -23.24
CA GLN A 393 33.88 23.85 -24.22
C GLN A 393 32.78 24.90 -24.27
N LEU A 394 32.38 25.42 -23.11
CA LEU A 394 31.38 26.47 -23.00
C LEU A 394 31.84 27.76 -23.68
N ASP A 395 33.06 28.21 -23.40
CA ASP A 395 33.66 29.41 -24.02
C ASP A 395 33.77 29.27 -25.53
N SER A 396 34.17 28.08 -26.01
CA SER A 396 34.25 27.78 -27.44
C SER A 396 32.87 27.83 -28.12
N LEU A 397 31.87 27.19 -27.52
CA LEU A 397 30.49 27.21 -28.02
C LEU A 397 29.92 28.62 -28.06
N LEU A 398 30.09 29.39 -26.99
CA LEU A 398 29.57 30.75 -26.91
C LEU A 398 30.24 31.65 -27.94
N SER A 399 31.56 31.56 -28.06
CA SER A 399 32.33 32.32 -29.06
C SER A 399 31.88 32.01 -30.49
N SER A 400 31.59 30.73 -30.79
CA SER A 400 31.14 30.31 -32.12
C SER A 400 29.72 30.82 -32.47
N GLN A 401 28.85 30.95 -31.48
CA GLN A 401 27.45 31.36 -31.66
C GLN A 401 27.22 32.86 -31.42
N TRP A 402 28.21 33.57 -30.88
CA TRP A 402 28.07 34.96 -30.44
C TRP A 402 27.48 35.91 -31.49
N ALA A 403 27.95 35.79 -32.74
CA ALA A 403 27.46 36.65 -33.82
C ALA A 403 25.97 36.42 -34.14
N VAL A 404 25.52 35.16 -34.08
CA VAL A 404 24.12 34.79 -34.31
C VAL A 404 23.26 35.28 -33.15
N LEU A 405 23.68 35.02 -31.90
CA LEU A 405 22.98 35.42 -30.69
C LEU A 405 22.81 36.94 -30.60
N CYS A 406 23.85 37.72 -30.91
CA CYS A 406 23.74 39.17 -31.00
C CYS A 406 22.75 39.60 -32.09
N GLY A 407 22.76 38.94 -33.26
CA GLY A 407 21.81 39.19 -34.34
C GLY A 407 20.35 38.97 -33.91
N GLU A 408 20.06 37.87 -33.23
CA GLU A 408 18.73 37.55 -32.69
C GLU A 408 18.28 38.53 -31.61
N LEU A 409 19.20 39.04 -30.79
CA LEU A 409 18.96 40.10 -29.81
C LEU A 409 18.84 41.51 -30.46
N GLY A 410 19.17 41.63 -31.74
CA GLY A 410 19.22 42.90 -32.47
C GLY A 410 20.37 43.83 -32.03
N LEU A 411 21.46 43.27 -31.55
CA LEU A 411 22.67 43.98 -31.14
C LEU A 411 23.82 43.72 -32.14
N PRO A 412 24.77 44.65 -32.28
CA PRO A 412 25.95 44.40 -33.07
C PRO A 412 26.92 43.48 -32.30
N PRO A 413 27.51 42.45 -32.94
CA PRO A 413 28.35 41.47 -32.26
C PRO A 413 29.70 42.03 -31.79
N SER A 414 30.11 43.19 -32.32
CA SER A 414 31.29 43.93 -31.90
C SER A 414 31.00 45.43 -32.02
N ALA A 415 31.43 46.21 -31.04
CA ALA A 415 31.41 47.66 -31.13
C ALA A 415 32.42 48.21 -32.16
N GLY A 416 33.37 47.39 -32.60
CA GLY A 416 34.50 47.80 -33.44
C GLY A 416 35.60 48.54 -32.68
N ASP A 417 36.79 48.55 -33.25
CA ASP A 417 37.94 49.28 -32.70
C ASP A 417 37.71 50.79 -32.74
N GLU A 418 38.49 51.55 -31.98
CA GLU A 418 38.29 53.00 -31.77
C GLU A 418 38.08 53.81 -33.06
N GLN A 419 38.75 53.41 -34.15
CA GLN A 419 38.65 54.06 -35.46
C GLN A 419 37.40 53.68 -36.27
N THR A 420 36.80 52.51 -36.00
CA THR A 420 35.62 51.99 -36.73
C THR A 420 34.33 51.98 -35.90
N ARG A 421 34.43 52.32 -34.61
CA ARG A 421 33.34 52.25 -33.64
C ARG A 421 32.13 53.09 -34.05
N VAL A 422 32.38 54.34 -34.42
CA VAL A 422 31.34 55.30 -34.85
C VAL A 422 30.63 54.81 -36.12
N SER A 423 31.37 54.30 -37.12
CA SER A 423 30.77 53.87 -38.38
C SER A 423 29.94 52.59 -38.22
N ARG A 424 30.40 51.62 -37.42
CA ARG A 424 29.65 50.38 -37.15
C ARG A 424 28.40 50.63 -36.31
N LEU A 425 28.53 51.29 -35.17
CA LEU A 425 27.40 51.58 -34.29
C LEU A 425 26.41 52.54 -34.96
N GLY A 426 26.91 53.52 -35.72
CA GLY A 426 26.06 54.42 -36.52
C GLY A 426 25.27 53.67 -37.60
N ARG A 427 25.88 52.69 -38.27
CA ARG A 427 25.17 51.80 -39.20
C ARG A 427 24.12 50.97 -38.48
N TRP A 428 24.46 50.37 -37.33
CA TRP A 428 23.51 49.60 -36.53
C TRP A 428 22.29 50.43 -36.13
N ILE A 429 22.48 51.63 -35.57
CA ILE A 429 21.36 52.53 -35.22
C ILE A 429 20.54 52.91 -36.46
N GLY A 430 21.21 53.22 -37.57
CA GLY A 430 20.54 53.69 -38.78
C GLY A 430 19.80 52.60 -39.58
N THR A 431 20.13 51.32 -39.41
CA THR A 431 19.60 50.24 -40.26
C THR A 431 19.05 49.01 -39.52
N GLN A 432 19.39 48.79 -38.26
CA GLN A 432 19.07 47.57 -37.52
C GLN A 432 18.35 47.82 -36.19
N ALA A 433 18.72 48.86 -35.44
CA ALA A 433 18.05 49.19 -34.17
C ALA A 433 16.60 49.62 -34.36
N PHE A 434 16.29 50.23 -35.51
CA PHE A 434 14.96 50.73 -35.87
C PHE A 434 14.61 50.36 -37.31
N ALA A 435 13.34 50.03 -37.55
CA ALA A 435 12.83 49.77 -38.91
C ALA A 435 12.86 51.04 -39.76
N ALA A 436 13.33 50.93 -41.00
CA ALA A 436 13.53 52.08 -41.89
C ALA A 436 12.20 52.79 -42.21
N GLU A 437 11.11 52.04 -42.35
CA GLU A 437 9.76 52.54 -42.60
C GLU A 437 9.26 53.39 -41.41
N THR A 438 9.46 52.89 -40.19
CA THR A 438 9.06 53.60 -38.96
C THR A 438 9.81 54.91 -38.80
N VAL A 439 11.12 54.92 -39.08
CA VAL A 439 11.93 56.15 -39.01
C VAL A 439 11.47 57.14 -40.09
N ALA A 440 11.26 56.70 -41.32
CA ALA A 440 10.81 57.56 -42.42
C ALA A 440 9.42 58.18 -42.13
N ALA A 441 8.47 57.37 -41.63
CA ALA A 441 7.16 57.85 -41.22
C ALA A 441 7.25 58.87 -40.07
N THR A 442 8.09 58.60 -39.07
CA THR A 442 8.32 59.50 -37.94
C THR A 442 8.90 60.84 -38.39
N VAL A 443 9.94 60.83 -39.23
CA VAL A 443 10.58 62.05 -39.77
C VAL A 443 9.59 62.87 -40.61
N ASN A 444 8.83 62.22 -41.49
CA ASN A 444 7.80 62.90 -42.30
C ASN A 444 6.72 63.52 -41.41
N GLY A 445 6.20 62.77 -40.44
CA GLY A 445 5.20 63.26 -39.50
C GLY A 445 5.68 64.40 -38.60
N LEU A 446 6.97 64.43 -38.25
CA LEU A 446 7.58 65.55 -37.52
C LEU A 446 7.65 66.80 -38.40
N ILE A 447 8.11 66.68 -39.63
CA ILE A 447 8.24 67.79 -40.58
C ILE A 447 6.88 68.38 -40.95
N ASP A 448 5.90 67.52 -41.22
CA ASP A 448 4.56 67.97 -41.59
C ASP A 448 3.87 68.70 -40.42
N ARG A 449 4.01 68.19 -39.19
CA ARG A 449 3.38 68.82 -38.00
C ARG A 449 4.08 70.10 -37.56
N GLN A 450 5.42 70.10 -37.53
CA GLN A 450 6.19 71.18 -36.90
C GLN A 450 6.59 72.28 -37.89
N LEU A 451 6.82 71.95 -39.16
CA LEU A 451 7.31 72.88 -40.18
C LEU A 451 6.24 73.20 -41.23
N ARG A 452 5.67 72.21 -41.94
CA ARG A 452 4.79 72.45 -43.10
C ARG A 452 3.64 73.42 -42.80
N ASN A 453 2.89 73.20 -41.73
CA ASN A 453 1.71 74.00 -41.38
C ASN A 453 2.04 75.42 -40.87
N GLN A 454 3.32 75.76 -40.76
CA GLN A 454 3.81 76.97 -40.10
C GLN A 454 4.66 77.84 -41.04
N LEU A 455 4.92 77.35 -42.25
CA LEU A 455 5.59 78.10 -43.29
C LEU A 455 4.61 79.08 -43.95
N PRO A 456 5.04 80.33 -44.25
CA PRO A 456 4.21 81.29 -44.98
C PRO A 456 3.94 80.79 -46.42
N ASN A 457 2.73 81.00 -46.93
CA ASN A 457 2.39 80.64 -48.32
C ASN A 457 3.26 81.45 -49.31
N PRO A 458 4.03 80.81 -50.22
CA PRO A 458 4.84 81.52 -51.21
C PRO A 458 4.03 82.13 -52.36
N GLU A 459 2.78 81.71 -52.56
CA GLU A 459 1.98 82.08 -53.73
C GLU A 459 1.72 83.60 -53.79
N GLY A 460 2.10 84.23 -54.91
CA GLY A 460 1.89 85.67 -55.13
C GLY A 460 2.86 86.61 -54.41
N VAL A 461 3.84 86.09 -53.66
CA VAL A 461 4.87 86.88 -52.95
C VAL A 461 6.19 86.86 -53.73
N ALA A 462 6.94 87.98 -53.72
CA ALA A 462 8.28 88.04 -54.29
C ALA A 462 9.27 87.20 -53.47
N ALA A 463 10.15 86.43 -54.13
CA ALA A 463 11.12 85.55 -53.49
C ALA A 463 12.00 86.29 -52.46
N GLU A 464 12.36 87.54 -52.74
CA GLU A 464 13.19 88.42 -51.89
C GLU A 464 12.50 88.77 -50.56
N GLN A 465 11.17 88.74 -50.51
CA GLN A 465 10.38 88.98 -49.31
C GLN A 465 10.04 87.68 -48.57
N TRP A 466 9.75 86.61 -49.31
CA TRP A 466 9.34 85.33 -48.74
C TRP A 466 10.50 84.56 -48.07
N VAL A 467 11.71 84.55 -48.66
CA VAL A 467 12.85 83.77 -48.12
C VAL A 467 13.25 84.22 -46.69
N PRO A 468 13.36 85.53 -46.37
CA PRO A 468 13.57 85.98 -44.99
C PRO A 468 12.44 85.60 -44.03
N MET A 469 11.17 85.70 -44.47
CA MET A 469 10.00 85.31 -43.66
C MET A 469 9.99 83.81 -43.34
N MET A 470 10.31 82.98 -44.34
CA MET A 470 10.47 81.53 -44.18
C MET A 470 11.59 81.19 -43.19
N ARG A 471 12.78 81.80 -43.33
CA ARG A 471 13.90 81.59 -42.39
C ARG A 471 13.50 81.94 -40.96
N GLN A 472 12.80 83.05 -40.76
CA GLN A 472 12.34 83.45 -39.44
C GLN A 472 11.28 82.48 -38.87
N ALA A 473 10.33 82.03 -39.70
CA ALA A 473 9.31 81.06 -39.29
C ALA A 473 9.93 79.73 -38.86
N VAL A 474 10.93 79.24 -39.59
CA VAL A 474 11.67 78.02 -39.23
C VAL A 474 12.48 78.24 -37.93
N LEU A 475 13.19 79.37 -37.80
CA LEU A 475 13.94 79.71 -36.58
C LEU A 475 13.03 79.77 -35.34
N ASN A 476 11.83 80.33 -35.45
CA ASN A 476 10.84 80.37 -34.37
C ASN A 476 10.38 78.97 -33.93
N ARG A 477 10.45 77.98 -34.83
CA ARG A 477 10.11 76.57 -34.54
C ARG A 477 11.28 75.72 -34.05
N ARG A 478 12.49 76.27 -33.93
CA ARG A 478 13.69 75.54 -33.50
C ARG A 478 13.45 74.75 -32.20
N ALA A 479 12.95 75.41 -31.15
CA ALA A 479 12.75 74.78 -29.85
C ALA A 479 11.68 73.67 -29.88
N GLU A 480 10.59 73.88 -30.62
CA GLU A 480 9.51 72.89 -30.74
C GLU A 480 9.93 71.68 -31.56
N LEU A 481 10.68 71.89 -32.65
CA LEU A 481 11.20 70.80 -33.48
C LEU A 481 12.25 69.96 -32.74
N THR A 482 13.15 70.60 -31.98
CA THR A 482 14.09 69.88 -31.09
C THR A 482 13.35 69.04 -30.06
N ARG A 483 12.35 69.62 -29.38
CA ARG A 483 11.53 68.89 -28.39
C ARG A 483 10.78 67.71 -29.03
N ALA A 484 10.14 67.93 -30.19
CA ALA A 484 9.39 66.89 -30.88
C ALA A 484 10.30 65.74 -31.36
N CYS A 485 11.55 66.03 -31.77
CA CYS A 485 12.54 65.00 -32.09
C CYS A 485 12.94 64.22 -30.83
N ALA A 486 13.17 64.90 -29.70
CA ALA A 486 13.49 64.25 -28.44
C ALA A 486 12.35 63.34 -27.93
N ASP A 487 11.09 63.78 -28.06
CA ASP A 487 9.90 62.99 -27.69
C ASP A 487 9.74 61.76 -28.60
N ALA A 488 9.93 61.93 -29.92
CA ALA A 488 9.89 60.81 -30.87
C ALA A 488 11.03 59.81 -30.62
N ALA A 489 12.25 60.30 -30.35
CA ALA A 489 13.39 59.47 -29.98
C ALA A 489 13.15 58.70 -28.67
N TYR A 490 12.48 59.33 -27.69
CA TYR A 490 12.08 58.69 -26.45
C TYR A 490 11.10 57.53 -26.71
N ALA A 491 10.06 57.76 -27.52
CA ALA A 491 9.10 56.72 -27.89
C ALA A 491 9.77 55.56 -28.67
N MET A 492 10.72 55.87 -29.57
CA MET A 492 11.50 54.85 -30.28
C MET A 492 12.37 54.01 -29.32
N ALA A 493 13.08 54.65 -28.39
CA ALA A 493 13.85 53.93 -27.37
C ALA A 493 12.95 53.11 -26.42
N PHE A 494 11.74 53.61 -26.16
CA PHE A 494 10.72 52.89 -25.40
C PHE A 494 10.24 51.64 -26.14
N GLN A 495 9.99 51.67 -27.44
CA GLN A 495 9.67 50.44 -28.16
C GLN A 495 10.86 49.47 -28.17
N TRP A 496 12.07 50.00 -28.43
CA TRP A 496 13.28 49.19 -28.49
C TRP A 496 13.57 48.40 -27.21
N HIS A 497 13.39 49.00 -26.01
CA HIS A 497 13.65 48.27 -24.75
C HIS A 497 12.64 47.12 -24.52
N GLN A 498 11.38 47.29 -24.92
CA GLN A 498 10.37 46.24 -24.82
C GLN A 498 10.69 45.09 -25.78
N ASP A 499 11.02 45.42 -27.03
CA ASP A 499 11.40 44.43 -28.04
C ASP A 499 12.69 43.69 -27.66
N PHE A 500 13.64 44.39 -27.05
CA PHE A 500 14.86 43.77 -26.52
C PHE A 500 14.54 42.79 -25.40
N ALA A 501 13.72 43.17 -24.41
CA ALA A 501 13.32 42.26 -23.35
C ALA A 501 12.60 41.02 -23.91
N GLY A 502 11.68 41.18 -24.86
CA GLY A 502 11.00 40.05 -25.49
C GLY A 502 11.94 39.11 -26.26
N ARG A 503 12.94 39.66 -26.96
CA ARG A 503 13.98 38.87 -27.65
C ARG A 503 14.91 38.16 -26.67
N LEU A 504 15.25 38.80 -25.56
CA LEU A 504 16.10 38.22 -24.52
C LEU A 504 15.48 36.92 -23.97
N ASP A 505 14.19 36.91 -23.63
CA ASP A 505 13.54 35.69 -23.13
C ASP A 505 13.57 34.56 -24.15
N LYS A 506 13.34 34.87 -25.44
CA LYS A 506 13.35 33.86 -26.51
C LYS A 506 14.74 33.26 -26.70
N VAL A 507 15.76 34.11 -26.78
CA VAL A 507 17.16 33.68 -26.99
C VAL A 507 17.66 32.89 -25.77
N VAL A 508 17.40 33.38 -24.55
CA VAL A 508 17.79 32.68 -23.32
C VAL A 508 16.99 31.38 -23.14
N GLY A 509 15.69 31.38 -23.44
CA GLY A 509 14.86 30.16 -23.40
C GLY A 509 15.36 29.08 -24.37
N ALA A 510 15.70 29.47 -25.60
CA ALA A 510 16.30 28.57 -26.59
C ALA A 510 17.68 28.06 -26.14
N ALA A 511 18.50 28.92 -25.52
CA ALA A 511 19.79 28.54 -24.96
C ALA A 511 19.65 27.51 -23.81
N ILE A 512 18.72 27.72 -22.88
CA ILE A 512 18.42 26.77 -21.79
C ILE A 512 17.98 25.42 -22.37
N ALA A 513 17.00 25.43 -23.28
CA ALA A 513 16.44 24.19 -23.82
C ALA A 513 17.42 23.44 -24.73
N GLY A 514 18.25 24.15 -25.51
CA GLY A 514 19.18 23.57 -26.48
C GLY A 514 20.52 23.13 -25.88
N LEU A 515 21.13 23.97 -25.04
CA LEU A 515 22.52 23.85 -24.57
C LEU A 515 22.66 23.84 -23.03
N GLY A 516 21.57 24.04 -22.29
CA GLY A 516 21.53 23.95 -20.83
C GLY A 516 21.74 25.27 -20.09
N LEU A 517 21.57 25.21 -18.76
CA LEU A 517 21.67 26.35 -17.84
C LEU A 517 23.08 26.97 -17.79
N PRO A 518 24.20 26.20 -17.81
CA PRO A 518 25.53 26.80 -17.82
C PRO A 518 25.76 27.74 -19.00
N PHE A 519 25.38 27.30 -20.20
CA PHE A 519 25.52 28.09 -21.42
C PHE A 519 24.64 29.34 -21.38
N ALA A 520 23.37 29.21 -20.98
CA ALA A 520 22.46 30.35 -20.85
C ALA A 520 22.95 31.39 -19.83
N ARG A 521 23.51 30.95 -18.70
CA ARG A 521 24.08 31.83 -17.68
C ARG A 521 25.28 32.61 -18.22
N GLU A 522 26.20 31.94 -18.91
CA GLU A 522 27.37 32.61 -19.48
C GLU A 522 26.98 33.55 -20.63
N LEU A 523 26.00 33.18 -21.46
CA LEU A 523 25.44 34.06 -22.46
C LEU A 523 24.95 35.38 -21.85
N VAL A 524 24.20 35.31 -20.75
CA VAL A 524 23.71 36.52 -20.06
C VAL A 524 24.85 37.33 -19.45
N ASP A 525 25.88 36.68 -18.89
CA ASP A 525 27.04 37.37 -18.31
C ASP A 525 27.92 38.05 -19.39
N GLN A 526 28.22 37.35 -20.48
CA GLN A 526 28.92 37.89 -21.64
C GLN A 526 28.12 39.02 -22.31
N LEU A 527 26.79 38.91 -22.38
CA LEU A 527 25.91 39.97 -22.88
C LEU A 527 25.99 41.22 -22.01
N ARG A 528 25.98 41.06 -20.69
CA ARG A 528 26.17 42.17 -19.77
C ARG A 528 27.52 42.84 -19.99
N ARG A 529 28.62 42.07 -20.02
CA ARG A 529 29.98 42.60 -20.26
C ARG A 529 30.05 43.34 -21.60
N HIS A 530 29.50 42.77 -22.66
CA HIS A 530 29.47 43.40 -23.99
C HIS A 530 28.69 44.72 -24.00
N ILE A 531 27.55 44.79 -23.31
CA ILE A 531 26.75 46.02 -23.22
C ILE A 531 27.46 47.08 -22.38
N ASP A 532 27.92 46.71 -21.17
CA ASP A 532 28.51 47.63 -20.20
C ASP A 532 29.88 48.16 -20.70
N ASP A 533 30.75 47.28 -21.21
CA ASP A 533 32.14 47.62 -21.54
C ASP A 533 32.32 48.16 -22.96
N HIS A 534 31.41 47.83 -23.90
CA HIS A 534 31.62 48.11 -25.32
C HIS A 534 30.49 48.92 -25.98
N LEU A 535 29.22 48.56 -25.76
CA LEU A 535 28.11 49.19 -26.48
C LEU A 535 27.66 50.52 -25.83
N ALA A 536 27.48 50.57 -24.51
CA ALA A 536 26.88 51.73 -23.84
C ALA A 536 27.66 53.04 -24.10
N ALA A 537 28.99 53.01 -23.93
CA ALA A 537 29.84 54.17 -24.18
C ALA A 537 29.93 54.52 -25.67
N GLY A 538 29.97 53.52 -26.55
CA GLY A 538 30.02 53.72 -28.00
C GLY A 538 28.72 54.30 -28.57
N VAL A 539 27.56 53.90 -28.05
CA VAL A 539 26.26 54.45 -28.44
C VAL A 539 26.07 55.86 -27.89
N ALA A 540 26.55 56.14 -26.67
CA ALA A 540 26.52 57.48 -26.09
C ALA A 540 27.29 58.51 -26.95
N SER A 541 28.42 58.12 -27.55
CA SER A 541 29.19 59.03 -28.42
C SER A 541 28.47 59.38 -29.71
N LEU A 542 27.59 58.52 -30.23
CA LEU A 542 26.75 58.84 -31.38
C LEU A 542 25.73 59.94 -31.06
N GLY A 543 25.30 60.04 -29.79
CA GLY A 543 24.39 61.08 -29.33
C GLY A 543 24.98 62.50 -29.43
N THR A 544 26.29 62.65 -29.42
CA THR A 544 26.95 63.97 -29.57
C THR A 544 27.19 64.35 -31.04
N MET A 545 26.88 63.47 -31.99
CA MET A 545 27.09 63.66 -33.44
C MET A 545 25.87 64.24 -34.17
N GLY A 546 24.92 64.81 -33.43
CA GLY A 546 23.79 65.55 -34.01
C GLY A 546 24.23 66.75 -34.86
N PRO A 547 23.34 67.29 -35.71
CA PRO A 547 23.61 68.55 -36.42
C PRO A 547 23.86 69.70 -35.43
N SER A 548 24.76 70.63 -35.77
CA SER A 548 25.04 71.82 -34.95
C SER A 548 23.82 72.74 -34.81
N ASP A 549 22.93 72.74 -35.81
CA ASP A 549 21.61 73.35 -35.73
C ASP A 549 20.58 72.53 -36.52
N ILE A 550 19.47 72.16 -35.86
CA ILE A 550 18.39 71.34 -36.43
C ILE A 550 17.64 72.07 -37.55
N VAL A 551 17.63 73.41 -37.50
CA VAL A 551 17.01 74.27 -38.52
C VAL A 551 18.01 74.80 -39.55
N ALA A 552 19.23 74.26 -39.58
CA ALA A 552 20.20 74.60 -40.61
C ALA A 552 19.69 74.20 -42.00
N ILE A 553 19.61 75.18 -42.89
CA ILE A 553 19.30 74.95 -44.31
C ILE A 553 20.53 74.34 -44.98
N SER A 554 20.34 73.23 -45.70
CA SER A 554 21.41 72.61 -46.50
C SER A 554 21.99 73.61 -47.51
N PRO A 555 23.32 73.62 -47.76
CA PRO A 555 23.94 74.49 -48.76
C PRO A 555 23.30 74.39 -50.16
N GLN A 556 22.77 73.21 -50.52
CA GLN A 556 22.08 72.98 -51.80
C GLN A 556 20.72 73.69 -51.85
N VAL A 557 19.94 73.61 -50.77
CA VAL A 557 18.64 74.29 -50.64
C VAL A 557 18.86 75.80 -50.49
N ASP A 558 19.90 76.21 -49.78
CA ASP A 558 20.27 77.62 -49.64
C ASP A 558 20.67 78.24 -50.99
N ALA A 559 21.44 77.52 -51.81
CA ALA A 559 21.77 77.92 -53.17
C ALA A 559 20.51 78.01 -54.07
N GLY A 560 19.62 77.03 -53.99
CA GLY A 560 18.35 77.03 -54.72
C GLY A 560 17.41 78.17 -54.30
N LEU A 561 17.37 78.51 -53.01
CA LEU A 561 16.60 79.64 -52.49
C LEU A 561 17.18 80.99 -52.94
N ARG A 562 18.51 81.11 -53.10
CA ARG A 562 19.17 82.32 -53.62
C ARG A 562 18.97 82.54 -55.12
N SER A 563 18.68 81.48 -55.88
CA SER A 563 18.42 81.58 -57.33
C SER A 563 16.97 81.95 -57.70
N LEU A 564 16.08 82.08 -56.70
CA LEU A 564 14.70 82.50 -56.91
C LEU A 564 14.63 84.03 -57.07
N HIS A 565 14.00 84.49 -58.15
CA HIS A 565 13.80 85.91 -58.45
C HIS A 565 12.37 86.16 -58.95
N GLY A 566 11.74 87.26 -58.51
CA GLY A 566 10.39 87.65 -58.93
C GLY A 566 9.25 86.95 -58.18
N VAL A 567 8.02 87.10 -58.70
CA VAL A 567 6.78 86.56 -58.09
C VAL A 567 6.70 85.04 -58.30
N MET A 568 6.53 84.28 -57.22
CA MET A 568 6.52 82.81 -57.26
C MET A 568 5.17 82.25 -57.73
N THR A 569 5.20 81.43 -58.79
CA THR A 569 4.04 80.71 -59.35
C THR A 569 4.03 79.19 -59.06
N ASN A 570 5.16 78.62 -58.61
CA ASN A 570 5.32 77.19 -58.31
C ASN A 570 5.50 76.95 -56.79
N ALA A 571 4.60 77.53 -55.98
CA ALA A 571 4.71 77.59 -54.52
C ALA A 571 4.90 76.21 -53.85
N ASP A 572 4.13 75.19 -54.27
CA ASP A 572 4.19 73.85 -53.66
C ASP A 572 5.51 73.12 -53.88
N GLN A 573 6.11 73.25 -55.08
CA GLN A 573 7.41 72.63 -55.38
C GLN A 573 8.54 73.26 -54.56
N VAL A 574 8.49 74.58 -54.36
CA VAL A 574 9.49 75.31 -53.56
C VAL A 574 9.38 74.91 -52.09
N VAL A 575 8.17 74.84 -51.53
CA VAL A 575 7.95 74.39 -50.14
C VAL A 575 8.38 72.93 -49.98
N ALA A 576 8.05 72.05 -50.93
CA ALA A 576 8.45 70.65 -50.89
C ALA A 576 9.98 70.47 -50.92
N ALA A 577 10.71 71.22 -51.77
CA ALA A 577 12.16 71.17 -51.84
C ALA A 577 12.83 71.66 -50.54
N VAL A 578 12.25 72.68 -49.89
CA VAL A 578 12.72 73.17 -48.58
C VAL A 578 12.49 72.13 -47.48
N LEU A 579 11.29 71.54 -47.41
CA LEU A 579 10.96 70.50 -46.42
C LEU A 579 11.81 69.23 -46.62
N ASP A 580 12.11 68.86 -47.87
CA ASP A 580 12.99 67.72 -48.18
C ASP A 580 14.43 67.97 -47.70
N GLY A 581 14.91 69.22 -47.80
CA GLY A 581 16.18 69.65 -47.23
C GLY A 581 16.31 69.41 -45.72
N PHE A 582 15.22 69.56 -44.97
CA PHE A 582 15.19 69.33 -43.53
C PHE A 582 15.09 67.86 -43.14
N ARG A 583 14.61 66.96 -44.01
CA ARG A 583 14.51 65.51 -43.73
C ARG A 583 15.84 64.90 -43.32
N ALA A 584 16.93 65.28 -43.99
CA ALA A 584 18.26 64.76 -43.66
C ALA A 584 18.76 65.26 -42.28
N THR A 585 18.54 66.53 -41.97
CA THR A 585 18.96 67.15 -40.70
C THR A 585 18.11 66.65 -39.52
N VAL A 586 16.78 66.61 -39.68
CA VAL A 586 15.83 66.08 -38.67
C VAL A 586 16.09 64.60 -38.40
N ARG A 587 16.32 63.79 -39.44
CA ARG A 587 16.67 62.38 -39.27
C ARG A 587 17.99 62.19 -38.50
N ARG A 588 19.00 63.03 -38.77
CA ARG A 588 20.28 62.97 -38.05
C ARG A 588 20.11 63.35 -36.58
N GLN A 589 19.32 64.39 -36.29
CA GLN A 589 18.98 64.78 -34.92
C GLN A 589 18.22 63.67 -34.20
N LEU A 590 17.17 63.10 -34.83
CA LEU A 590 16.37 62.02 -34.28
C LEU A 590 17.23 60.81 -33.89
N PHE A 591 18.18 60.41 -34.75
CA PHE A 591 19.09 59.31 -34.43
C PHE A 591 20.06 59.65 -33.29
N ALA A 592 20.55 60.88 -33.19
CA ALA A 592 21.41 61.30 -32.09
C ALA A 592 20.64 61.30 -30.74
N ASP A 593 19.41 61.80 -30.74
CA ASP A 593 18.53 61.78 -29.57
C ASP A 593 18.17 60.33 -29.18
N ALA A 594 17.85 59.47 -30.16
CA ALA A 594 17.55 58.06 -29.93
C ALA A 594 18.76 57.28 -29.41
N ALA A 595 19.97 57.56 -29.93
CA ALA A 595 21.22 56.99 -29.43
C ALA A 595 21.46 57.37 -27.97
N THR A 596 21.20 58.62 -27.60
CA THR A 596 21.31 59.09 -26.21
C THR A 596 20.38 58.31 -25.29
N ARG A 597 19.12 58.12 -25.68
CA ARG A 597 18.13 57.37 -24.90
C ARG A 597 18.44 55.87 -24.82
N ILE A 598 18.88 55.24 -25.91
CA ILE A 598 19.32 53.85 -25.87
C ILE A 598 20.54 53.69 -24.95
N ALA A 599 21.51 54.61 -24.98
CA ALA A 599 22.65 54.57 -24.08
C ALA A 599 22.22 54.69 -22.61
N ASP A 600 21.23 55.54 -22.29
CA ASP A 600 20.68 55.65 -20.94
C ASP A 600 20.05 54.32 -20.48
N VAL A 601 19.30 53.63 -21.36
CA VAL A 601 18.74 52.30 -21.08
C VAL A 601 19.86 51.26 -20.89
N MET A 602 20.85 51.22 -21.78
CA MET A 602 21.98 50.28 -21.71
C MET A 602 22.74 50.37 -20.38
N ARG A 603 22.96 51.58 -19.85
CA ARG A 603 23.66 51.80 -18.56
C ARG A 603 22.95 51.21 -17.35
N VAL A 604 21.65 50.94 -17.43
CA VAL A 604 20.85 50.42 -16.32
C VAL A 604 20.37 48.99 -16.55
N LEU A 605 20.33 48.55 -17.81
CA LEU A 605 19.88 47.24 -18.27
C LEU A 605 20.66 46.09 -17.63
N GLY A 606 21.98 46.24 -17.45
CA GLY A 606 22.81 45.23 -16.79
C GLY A 606 22.30 44.91 -15.38
N ILE A 607 22.04 45.93 -14.57
CA ILE A 607 21.62 45.78 -13.17
C ILE A 607 20.12 45.48 -13.04
N GLU A 608 19.27 46.10 -13.87
CA GLU A 608 17.82 46.02 -13.73
C GLU A 608 17.20 44.77 -14.39
N LEU A 609 17.89 44.14 -15.35
CA LEU A 609 17.36 43.02 -16.15
C LEU A 609 18.31 41.81 -16.20
N LEU A 610 19.58 42.00 -16.59
CA LEU A 610 20.50 40.89 -16.86
C LEU A 610 21.02 40.22 -15.59
N VAL A 611 21.40 40.99 -14.56
CA VAL A 611 21.84 40.43 -13.27
C VAL A 611 20.74 39.59 -12.61
N PRO A 612 19.49 40.06 -12.46
CA PRO A 612 18.40 39.24 -11.93
C PRO A 612 18.17 37.93 -12.71
N LEU A 613 18.25 37.98 -14.04
CA LEU A 613 18.11 36.78 -14.88
C LEU A 613 19.27 35.79 -14.66
N ARG A 614 20.52 36.28 -14.68
CA ARG A 614 21.71 35.47 -14.40
C ARG A 614 21.64 34.79 -13.04
N ASP A 615 21.23 35.53 -12.01
CA ASP A 615 21.14 35.00 -10.63
C ASP A 615 20.11 33.88 -10.54
N ARG A 616 18.97 34.04 -11.22
CA ARG A 616 17.94 32.99 -11.29
C ARG A 616 18.37 31.78 -12.09
N LEU A 617 19.10 31.95 -13.18
CA LEU A 617 19.72 30.83 -13.91
C LEU A 617 20.74 30.08 -13.04
N SER A 618 21.53 30.80 -12.25
CA SER A 618 22.50 30.18 -11.33
C SER A 618 21.81 29.43 -10.19
N GLU A 619 20.75 29.98 -9.62
CA GLU A 619 19.94 29.32 -8.60
C GLU A 619 19.27 28.04 -9.13
N ALA A 620 18.68 28.10 -10.32
CA ALA A 620 18.07 26.93 -10.97
C ALA A 620 19.09 25.80 -11.20
N MET A 621 20.34 26.15 -11.56
CA MET A 621 21.44 25.19 -11.71
C MET A 621 21.80 24.54 -10.37
N ILE A 622 21.95 25.33 -9.30
CA ILE A 622 22.25 24.82 -7.94
C ILE A 622 21.17 23.86 -7.45
N GLN A 623 19.89 24.17 -7.68
CA GLN A 623 18.77 23.31 -7.29
C GLN A 623 18.81 21.94 -8.00
N LEU A 624 19.16 21.92 -9.29
CA LEU A 624 19.31 20.67 -10.04
C LEU A 624 20.54 19.87 -9.63
N GLU A 625 21.67 20.53 -9.34
CA GLU A 625 22.86 19.88 -8.81
C GLU A 625 22.59 19.24 -7.45
N GLN A 626 21.85 19.93 -6.57
CA GLN A 626 21.39 19.38 -5.29
C GLN A 626 20.52 18.14 -5.50
N ALA A 627 19.46 18.23 -6.31
CA ALA A 627 18.58 17.10 -6.62
C ALA A 627 19.32 15.90 -7.23
N ARG A 628 20.40 16.13 -8.00
CA ARG A 628 21.26 15.08 -8.55
C ARG A 628 22.12 14.37 -7.49
N SER A 629 22.51 15.10 -6.45
CA SER A 629 23.37 14.59 -5.36
C SER A 629 22.61 13.94 -4.21
N GLU A 630 21.31 14.20 -4.10
CA GLU A 630 20.47 13.62 -3.05
C GLU A 630 20.30 12.11 -3.25
N PRO A 631 20.49 11.29 -2.20
CA PRO A 631 20.19 9.86 -2.29
C PRO A 631 18.67 9.64 -2.39
N PRO A 632 18.22 8.59 -3.09
CA PRO A 632 16.80 8.28 -3.18
C PRO A 632 16.23 7.95 -1.79
N THR A 633 15.18 8.66 -1.40
CA THR A 633 14.40 8.47 -0.17
C THR A 633 12.95 8.13 -0.55
N ASP A 634 12.24 7.27 0.18
CA ASP A 634 10.77 7.12 0.01
C ASP A 634 10.26 6.79 -1.43
N VAL A 635 10.95 5.91 -2.16
CA VAL A 635 10.56 5.57 -3.56
C VAL A 635 9.37 4.59 -3.63
N GLY A 636 8.94 4.02 -2.51
CA GLY A 636 7.89 2.99 -2.47
C GLY A 636 8.25 1.73 -3.27
N LEU A 637 7.47 0.66 -3.13
CA LEU A 637 7.60 -0.52 -4.00
C LEU A 637 6.47 -0.61 -5.01
N ALA A 638 5.29 -0.10 -4.64
CA ALA A 638 4.14 0.06 -5.50
C ALA A 638 4.10 1.46 -6.15
N ARG A 639 4.72 2.47 -5.52
CA ARG A 639 4.71 3.85 -6.01
C ARG A 639 5.50 3.99 -7.30
N LEU A 640 4.78 4.14 -8.41
CA LEU A 640 5.37 4.33 -9.74
C LEU A 640 5.95 5.74 -9.90
N SER A 641 5.25 6.76 -9.37
CA SER A 641 5.60 8.18 -9.50
C SER A 641 6.54 8.66 -8.39
N THR A 642 7.62 9.35 -8.75
CA THR A 642 8.52 10.02 -7.81
C THR A 642 9.07 11.28 -8.46
N ASP A 643 9.27 12.34 -7.67
CA ASP A 643 9.90 13.57 -8.15
C ASP A 643 11.42 13.58 -7.96
N GLN A 644 11.98 12.47 -7.44
CA GLN A 644 13.41 12.36 -7.14
C GLN A 644 14.20 11.93 -8.36
N TYR A 645 15.06 12.83 -8.83
CA TYR A 645 15.95 12.61 -9.96
C TYR A 645 16.74 11.29 -9.83
N ALA A 646 17.32 11.03 -8.65
CA ALA A 646 18.16 9.85 -8.42
C ALA A 646 17.43 8.52 -8.61
N ALA A 647 16.09 8.53 -8.50
CA ALA A 647 15.27 7.36 -8.70
C ALA A 647 14.86 7.15 -10.17
N TRP A 648 14.89 8.15 -11.04
CA TRP A 648 14.40 8.05 -12.42
C TRP A 648 15.30 7.18 -13.32
N PRO A 649 14.77 6.38 -14.27
CA PRO A 649 15.59 5.58 -15.18
C PRO A 649 16.43 6.45 -16.11
N ALA A 650 17.71 6.12 -16.32
CA ALA A 650 18.59 6.82 -17.28
C ALA A 650 18.50 6.22 -18.68
N ASP A 651 18.88 7.00 -19.71
CA ASP A 651 18.91 6.51 -21.10
C ASP A 651 19.92 5.38 -21.34
N ALA A 652 20.97 5.29 -20.52
CA ALA A 652 21.94 4.21 -20.56
C ALA A 652 21.46 2.93 -19.83
N ASP A 653 20.40 3.01 -19.03
CA ASP A 653 19.94 1.86 -18.26
C ASP A 653 19.32 0.81 -19.19
N GLU A 654 19.86 -0.40 -19.12
CA GLU A 654 19.35 -1.59 -19.82
C GLU A 654 18.20 -2.25 -19.04
N LEU A 655 18.29 -2.26 -17.71
CA LEU A 655 17.31 -2.89 -16.84
C LEU A 655 16.27 -1.89 -16.38
N VAL A 656 15.00 -2.32 -16.40
CA VAL A 656 13.90 -1.53 -15.85
C VAL A 656 13.92 -1.65 -14.32
N PRO A 657 13.86 -0.53 -13.56
CA PRO A 657 13.84 -0.57 -12.11
C PRO A 657 12.72 -1.45 -11.55
N SER A 658 12.98 -2.14 -10.44
CA SER A 658 12.07 -3.11 -9.83
C SER A 658 10.68 -2.54 -9.47
N ARG A 659 10.56 -1.23 -9.23
CA ARG A 659 9.26 -0.58 -8.99
C ARG A 659 8.29 -0.66 -10.18
N PHE A 660 8.82 -0.78 -11.40
CA PHE A 660 7.99 -0.96 -12.59
C PHE A 660 7.74 -2.44 -12.93
N ALA A 661 8.48 -3.36 -12.30
CA ALA A 661 8.33 -4.79 -12.52
C ALA A 661 6.97 -5.29 -12.01
N GLU A 662 6.36 -6.22 -12.76
CA GLU A 662 5.17 -6.93 -12.31
C GLU A 662 5.44 -7.64 -10.98
N ALA A 663 4.51 -7.53 -10.03
CA ALA A 663 4.63 -8.30 -8.81
C ALA A 663 4.13 -9.74 -9.04
N ASN A 664 4.48 -10.67 -8.14
CA ASN A 664 4.27 -12.12 -8.31
C ASN A 664 2.81 -12.57 -8.56
N ASN A 665 1.85 -11.69 -8.28
CA ASN A 665 0.42 -11.87 -8.49
C ASN A 665 -0.16 -10.84 -9.47
N GLU A 666 0.59 -10.44 -10.47
CA GLU A 666 0.12 -9.55 -11.52
C GLU A 666 0.58 -10.05 -12.88
N VAL A 667 -0.37 -10.04 -13.79
CA VAL A 667 -0.18 -10.40 -15.18
C VAL A 667 -0.33 -9.12 -15.98
N LEU A 668 0.77 -8.68 -16.57
CA LEU A 668 0.76 -7.59 -17.52
C LEU A 668 0.61 -8.15 -18.93
N LEU A 669 -0.25 -7.54 -19.74
CA LEU A 669 -0.24 -7.80 -21.19
C LEU A 669 1.12 -7.40 -21.80
N ILE A 670 1.74 -6.36 -21.26
CA ILE A 670 3.06 -5.87 -21.68
C ILE A 670 3.99 -5.86 -20.47
N ASN A 671 4.92 -6.82 -20.45
CA ASN A 671 5.88 -6.98 -19.37
C ASN A 671 6.85 -5.78 -19.32
N SER A 672 7.27 -5.40 -18.11
CA SER A 672 8.21 -4.30 -17.88
C SER A 672 9.52 -4.43 -18.65
N THR A 673 10.00 -5.66 -18.90
CA THR A 673 11.21 -5.93 -19.71
C THR A 673 11.10 -5.40 -21.15
N ALA A 674 9.88 -5.27 -21.68
CA ALA A 674 9.65 -4.73 -23.01
C ALA A 674 9.61 -3.19 -23.04
N PHE A 675 9.57 -2.51 -21.89
CA PHE A 675 9.38 -1.05 -21.84
C PHE A 675 10.51 -0.28 -22.52
N LYS A 676 11.77 -0.71 -22.36
CA LYS A 676 12.90 -0.05 -23.03
C LYS A 676 12.75 -0.11 -24.54
N GLY A 677 12.63 -1.32 -25.10
CA GLY A 677 12.47 -1.49 -26.56
C GLY A 677 11.23 -0.76 -27.09
N ARG A 678 10.17 -0.63 -26.28
CA ARG A 678 8.99 0.15 -26.63
C ARG A 678 9.26 1.66 -26.64
N TYR A 679 9.93 2.20 -25.62
CA TYR A 679 10.36 3.61 -25.57
C TYR A 679 11.23 3.99 -26.77
N GLU A 680 12.17 3.12 -27.15
CA GLU A 680 13.03 3.33 -28.31
C GLU A 680 12.27 3.31 -29.64
N ALA A 681 11.11 2.67 -29.70
CA ALA A 681 10.23 2.64 -30.87
C ALA A 681 9.22 3.81 -30.89
N ASP A 682 8.69 4.22 -29.74
CA ASP A 682 7.65 5.24 -29.64
C ASP A 682 8.21 6.66 -29.67
N LEU A 683 9.38 6.92 -29.06
CA LEU A 683 9.96 8.26 -28.99
C LEU A 683 10.27 8.86 -30.38
N PRO A 684 10.93 8.15 -31.33
CA PRO A 684 11.15 8.68 -32.68
C PRO A 684 9.86 9.05 -33.41
N LYS A 685 8.81 8.24 -33.23
CA LYS A 685 7.49 8.48 -33.84
C LYS A 685 6.78 9.69 -33.22
N ALA A 686 6.89 9.88 -31.90
CA ALA A 686 6.31 11.01 -31.18
C ALA A 686 6.98 12.36 -31.54
N VAL A 687 8.21 12.30 -32.05
CA VAL A 687 8.99 13.48 -32.44
C VAL A 687 8.77 13.85 -33.90
N ALA A 688 8.89 12.87 -34.80
CA ALA A 688 8.92 13.09 -36.25
C ALA A 688 7.68 12.56 -37.01
N GLY A 689 6.70 12.00 -36.31
CA GLY A 689 5.48 11.41 -36.86
C GLY A 689 5.63 9.94 -37.24
N ALA A 690 4.51 9.25 -37.43
CA ALA A 690 4.43 7.79 -37.59
C ALA A 690 5.30 7.19 -38.73
N ASN A 691 5.62 7.99 -39.75
CA ASN A 691 6.33 7.55 -40.96
C ASN A 691 7.81 8.00 -41.02
N ALA A 692 8.30 8.75 -40.03
CA ALA A 692 9.66 9.26 -40.05
C ALA A 692 10.64 8.31 -39.33
N MET A 693 11.78 8.04 -39.96
CA MET A 693 12.88 7.30 -39.33
C MET A 693 13.98 8.27 -38.91
N ILE A 694 13.98 8.67 -37.64
CA ILE A 694 15.08 9.41 -37.02
C ILE A 694 15.85 8.52 -36.04
N PRO A 695 17.18 8.68 -35.89
CA PRO A 695 17.94 7.98 -34.86
C PRO A 695 17.43 8.30 -33.46
N LEU A 696 17.46 7.33 -32.55
CA LEU A 696 16.99 7.49 -31.17
C LEU A 696 17.65 8.68 -30.46
N GLN A 697 18.97 8.83 -30.59
CA GLN A 697 19.70 9.92 -29.95
C GLN A 697 19.18 11.30 -30.39
N SER A 698 18.90 11.47 -31.68
CA SER A 698 18.30 12.70 -32.22
C SER A 698 16.87 12.91 -31.70
N ALA A 699 16.10 11.83 -31.57
CA ALA A 699 14.76 11.90 -30.99
C ALA A 699 14.78 12.34 -29.52
N ILE A 700 15.73 11.84 -28.72
CA ILE A 700 15.94 12.25 -27.32
C ILE A 700 16.30 13.74 -27.26
N GLU A 701 17.27 14.18 -28.07
CA GLU A 701 17.71 15.57 -28.10
C GLU A 701 16.56 16.52 -28.47
N GLU A 702 15.73 16.17 -29.44
CA GLU A 702 14.60 17.00 -29.85
C GLU A 702 13.43 16.96 -28.85
N ALA A 703 13.12 15.78 -28.30
CA ALA A 703 12.08 15.64 -27.27
C ALA A 703 12.43 16.41 -26.00
N THR A 704 13.69 16.34 -25.54
CA THR A 704 14.14 17.09 -24.36
C THR A 704 14.05 18.60 -24.57
N VAL A 705 14.42 19.13 -25.75
CA VAL A 705 14.22 20.56 -26.07
C VAL A 705 12.75 20.95 -25.94
N ARG A 706 11.84 20.16 -26.52
CA ARG A 706 10.38 20.41 -26.47
C ARG A 706 9.83 20.34 -25.04
N VAL A 707 10.27 19.37 -24.24
CA VAL A 707 9.82 19.21 -22.84
C VAL A 707 10.35 20.33 -21.96
N ILE A 708 11.62 20.73 -22.11
CA ILE A 708 12.21 21.85 -21.36
C ILE A 708 11.52 23.16 -21.75
N SER A 709 11.34 23.46 -23.03
CA SER A 709 10.66 24.70 -23.45
C SER A 709 9.18 24.73 -23.08
N GLY A 710 8.56 23.55 -22.95
CA GLY A 710 7.11 23.42 -22.82
C GLY A 710 6.40 23.66 -24.15
N GLU A 711 7.11 23.64 -25.28
CA GLU A 711 6.59 23.96 -26.61
C GLU A 711 6.69 22.75 -27.55
N TRP A 712 5.55 22.31 -28.07
CA TRP A 712 5.44 21.24 -29.06
C TRP A 712 4.18 21.40 -29.90
N GLN A 713 4.15 20.74 -31.06
CA GLN A 713 2.92 20.64 -31.85
C GLN A 713 1.87 19.83 -31.08
N THR A 714 0.64 20.33 -31.08
CA THR A 714 -0.48 19.67 -30.40
C THR A 714 -1.57 19.31 -31.39
N THR A 715 -2.19 18.17 -31.14
CA THR A 715 -3.34 17.63 -31.84
C THR A 715 -4.51 17.57 -30.86
N GLY A 716 -5.71 17.97 -31.30
CA GLY A 716 -6.93 17.86 -30.47
C GLY A 716 -7.18 18.98 -29.44
N GLY A 717 -6.64 20.19 -29.64
CA GLY A 717 -7.07 21.39 -28.90
C GLY A 717 -6.47 21.61 -27.51
N VAL A 718 -5.59 20.72 -27.04
CA VAL A 718 -4.78 20.94 -25.82
C VAL A 718 -3.59 21.84 -26.19
N ALA A 719 -3.38 22.94 -25.47
CA ALA A 719 -2.23 23.82 -25.70
C ALA A 719 -0.98 23.28 -24.99
N ALA A 720 0.19 23.44 -25.62
CA ALA A 720 1.46 23.17 -24.96
C ALA A 720 1.65 24.16 -23.79
N PRO A 721 2.19 23.72 -22.63
CA PRO A 721 2.22 24.52 -21.41
C PRO A 721 3.07 25.79 -21.51
N GLY A 722 4.10 25.79 -22.36
CA GLY A 722 5.04 26.90 -22.52
C GLY A 722 5.69 27.32 -21.20
N GLY A 723 6.06 28.61 -21.12
CA GLY A 723 6.37 29.26 -19.85
C GLY A 723 7.67 28.84 -19.19
N LEU A 724 8.71 28.44 -19.94
CA LEU A 724 10.03 28.12 -19.37
C LEU A 724 10.61 29.27 -18.53
N ILE A 725 10.43 30.51 -18.99
CA ILE A 725 10.86 31.74 -18.30
C ILE A 725 9.61 32.56 -17.97
N GLU A 726 9.33 32.73 -16.68
CA GLU A 726 8.27 33.62 -16.20
C GLU A 726 8.88 34.91 -15.65
N ARG A 727 8.37 36.07 -16.09
CA ARG A 727 8.69 37.36 -15.45
C ARG A 727 7.70 37.65 -14.33
N THR A 728 8.03 37.22 -13.13
CA THR A 728 7.20 37.43 -11.93
C THR A 728 7.06 38.90 -11.53
N ALA A 729 8.02 39.75 -11.93
CA ALA A 729 7.90 41.21 -11.89
C ALA A 729 8.35 41.83 -13.22
N THR A 730 7.49 42.67 -13.81
CA THR A 730 7.79 43.37 -15.05
C THR A 730 8.93 44.38 -14.85
N TRP A 731 9.92 44.34 -15.75
CA TRP A 731 10.99 45.34 -15.78
C TRP A 731 10.43 46.71 -16.19
N VAL A 732 10.63 47.71 -15.34
CA VAL A 732 10.33 49.10 -15.62
C VAL A 732 11.60 49.90 -15.40
N THR A 733 12.24 50.31 -16.49
CA THR A 733 13.55 50.95 -16.40
C THR A 733 13.49 52.38 -15.88
N ARG A 734 14.44 52.75 -15.00
CA ARG A 734 14.57 54.14 -14.53
C ARG A 734 15.00 55.11 -15.62
N ALA A 735 15.57 54.62 -16.73
CA ALA A 735 15.94 55.44 -17.87
C ALA A 735 14.72 56.01 -18.61
N LEU A 736 13.55 55.38 -18.46
CA LEU A 736 12.30 55.74 -19.15
C LEU A 736 11.14 55.87 -18.15
N GLY A 737 11.12 56.97 -17.39
CA GLY A 737 10.15 57.19 -16.31
C GLY A 737 8.71 57.56 -16.71
N THR A 738 8.40 57.67 -18.01
CA THR A 738 7.05 58.04 -18.49
C THR A 738 6.65 57.13 -19.64
N ASP A 739 5.37 56.77 -19.71
CA ASP A 739 4.81 56.06 -20.86
C ASP A 739 4.53 57.04 -22.01
N PRO A 740 5.11 56.85 -23.22
CA PRO A 740 5.00 57.82 -24.32
C PRO A 740 3.60 57.87 -24.96
N GLU A 741 2.77 56.84 -24.80
CA GLU A 741 1.42 56.81 -25.37
C GLU A 741 0.39 57.43 -24.41
N THR A 742 0.53 57.16 -23.11
CA THR A 742 -0.45 57.57 -22.09
C THR A 742 -0.02 58.80 -21.29
N GLY A 743 1.25 59.20 -21.36
CA GLY A 743 1.82 60.31 -20.59
C GLY A 743 1.90 60.06 -19.08
N ARG A 744 1.64 58.83 -18.61
CA ARG A 744 1.64 58.48 -17.19
C ARG A 744 3.05 58.20 -16.68
N ALA A 745 3.35 58.67 -15.47
CA ALA A 745 4.59 58.31 -14.79
C ALA A 745 4.63 56.81 -14.49
N ARG A 746 5.77 56.17 -14.73
CA ARG A 746 6.02 54.75 -14.44
C ARG A 746 6.93 54.65 -13.23
N VAL A 747 6.59 53.78 -12.28
CA VAL A 747 7.43 53.50 -11.10
C VAL A 747 8.53 52.52 -11.51
N PRO A 748 9.83 52.85 -11.40
CA PRO A 748 10.90 51.93 -11.75
C PRO A 748 10.86 50.65 -10.93
N SER A 749 11.12 49.52 -11.58
CA SER A 749 11.12 48.19 -10.96
C SER A 749 12.15 47.30 -11.65
N ILE A 750 12.92 46.56 -10.84
CA ILE A 750 13.89 45.56 -11.29
C ILE A 750 13.11 44.31 -11.74
N ALA A 751 13.56 43.67 -12.81
CA ALA A 751 12.98 42.41 -13.28
C ALA A 751 13.12 41.31 -12.22
N GLN A 752 12.09 40.48 -12.07
CA GLN A 752 12.19 39.22 -11.34
C GLN A 752 11.77 38.08 -12.25
N PHE A 753 12.47 36.95 -12.13
CA PHE A 753 12.29 35.78 -12.96
C PHE A 753 12.04 34.54 -12.11
N ASP A 754 11.21 33.64 -12.62
CA ASP A 754 11.23 32.22 -12.27
C ASP A 754 11.64 31.41 -13.50
N ILE A 755 12.54 30.44 -13.30
CA ILE A 755 13.02 29.54 -14.34
C ILE A 755 12.44 28.17 -14.01
N HIS A 756 11.40 27.77 -14.73
CA HIS A 756 10.70 26.52 -14.46
C HIS A 756 11.55 25.36 -14.96
N THR A 757 12.48 24.87 -14.15
CA THR A 757 13.35 23.72 -14.44
C THR A 757 13.47 22.78 -13.24
N ARG A 758 12.62 22.90 -12.21
CA ARG A 758 12.65 22.01 -11.04
C ARG A 758 12.28 20.58 -11.46
N PRO A 759 12.79 19.53 -10.78
CA PRO A 759 12.50 18.14 -11.13
C PRO A 759 10.99 17.84 -11.30
N VAL A 760 10.16 18.29 -10.34
CA VAL A 760 8.70 18.13 -10.40
C VAL A 760 8.05 18.82 -11.61
N GLU A 761 8.56 19.99 -12.01
CA GLU A 761 8.03 20.75 -13.17
C GLU A 761 8.43 20.11 -14.50
N LEU A 762 9.64 19.54 -14.57
CA LEU A 762 10.12 18.81 -15.73
C LEU A 762 9.37 17.48 -15.88
N LEU A 763 9.18 16.75 -14.79
CA LEU A 763 8.39 15.51 -14.80
C LEU A 763 6.94 15.77 -15.20
N ARG A 764 6.32 16.83 -14.67
CA ARG A 764 4.97 17.25 -15.09
C ARG A 764 4.90 17.55 -16.59
N ARG A 765 5.87 18.28 -17.15
CA ARG A 765 5.92 18.54 -18.60
C ARG A 765 6.18 17.27 -19.41
N ALA A 766 7.02 16.36 -18.91
CA ALA A 766 7.27 15.07 -19.55
C ALA A 766 6.00 14.20 -19.59
N ARG A 767 5.20 14.16 -18.51
CA ARG A 767 3.89 13.49 -18.50
C ARG A 767 2.95 14.08 -19.54
N LEU A 768 2.81 15.41 -19.56
CA LEU A 768 2.00 16.10 -20.58
C LEU A 768 2.47 15.80 -22.01
N TYR A 769 3.78 15.63 -22.21
CA TYR A 769 4.37 15.27 -23.50
C TYR A 769 4.07 13.81 -23.91
N VAL A 770 4.12 12.86 -22.96
CA VAL A 770 3.77 11.45 -23.17
C VAL A 770 2.26 11.28 -23.41
N GLU A 771 1.43 12.09 -22.77
CA GLU A 771 -0.04 12.01 -22.85
C GLU A 771 -0.67 12.75 -24.06
N ARG A 772 0.16 13.33 -24.93
CA ARG A 772 -0.28 14.13 -26.09
C ARG A 772 -1.24 13.35 -26.99
N PRO A 773 -2.50 13.80 -27.15
CA PRO A 773 -3.51 13.06 -27.90
C PRO A 773 -3.08 12.81 -29.36
N GLY A 774 -3.20 11.58 -29.85
CA GLY A 774 -2.88 11.21 -31.24
C GLY A 774 -1.40 11.02 -31.54
N GLU A 775 -0.53 11.05 -30.54
CA GLU A 775 0.90 10.70 -30.66
C GLU A 775 1.16 9.26 -30.22
N SER A 776 2.28 8.67 -30.67
CA SER A 776 2.62 7.24 -30.46
C SER A 776 2.55 6.78 -28.99
N PHE A 777 3.00 7.61 -28.05
CA PHE A 777 2.91 7.32 -26.62
C PHE A 777 1.45 7.24 -26.15
N ALA A 778 0.62 8.24 -26.46
CA ALA A 778 -0.77 8.29 -26.00
C ALA A 778 -1.66 7.26 -26.71
N GLU A 779 -1.46 7.02 -28.01
CA GLU A 779 -2.14 5.96 -28.76
C GLU A 779 -1.87 4.59 -28.16
N PHE A 780 -0.67 4.38 -27.63
CA PHE A 780 -0.36 3.18 -26.89
C PHE A 780 -0.97 3.22 -25.48
N CYS A 781 -0.75 4.27 -24.69
CA CYS A 781 -1.12 4.30 -23.27
C CYS A 781 -2.63 4.41 -22.98
N LYS A 782 -3.44 5.07 -23.83
CA LYS A 782 -4.87 5.35 -23.56
C LYS A 782 -5.84 4.21 -23.83
N VAL A 783 -5.35 3.02 -24.18
CA VAL A 783 -6.20 1.93 -24.64
C VAL A 783 -6.67 1.13 -23.43
N SER A 784 -7.96 1.24 -23.10
CA SER A 784 -8.59 0.36 -22.11
C SER A 784 -8.48 -1.10 -22.52
N LEU A 785 -8.76 -2.02 -21.59
CA LEU A 785 -8.82 -3.45 -21.93
C LEU A 785 -9.81 -3.70 -23.08
N ARG A 786 -10.93 -2.96 -23.10
CA ARG A 786 -11.95 -3.07 -24.14
C ARG A 786 -11.48 -2.47 -25.46
N ASP A 787 -10.87 -1.29 -25.46
CA ASP A 787 -10.34 -0.66 -26.67
C ASP A 787 -9.23 -1.50 -27.31
N TYR A 788 -8.45 -2.22 -26.49
CA TYR A 788 -7.40 -3.09 -26.98
C TYR A 788 -8.00 -4.24 -27.79
N VAL A 789 -9.11 -4.82 -27.32
CA VAL A 789 -9.88 -5.87 -28.01
C VAL A 789 -10.59 -5.34 -29.25
N GLN A 790 -11.18 -4.14 -29.19
CA GLN A 790 -11.88 -3.54 -30.32
C GLN A 790 -10.92 -3.12 -31.44
N GLY A 791 -9.75 -2.57 -31.07
CA GLY A 791 -8.64 -2.22 -31.96
C GLY A 791 -9.06 -1.38 -33.16
N ALA A 792 -9.44 -0.11 -32.94
CA ALA A 792 -9.81 0.80 -34.02
C ALA A 792 -8.72 0.88 -35.10
N GLY A 793 -9.05 0.48 -36.33
CA GLY A 793 -8.13 0.47 -37.47
C GLY A 793 -7.20 -0.76 -37.58
N ALA A 794 -7.30 -1.73 -36.67
CA ALA A 794 -6.51 -2.97 -36.72
C ALA A 794 -7.08 -3.98 -37.73
N SER A 795 -6.20 -4.83 -38.28
CA SER A 795 -6.61 -5.93 -39.18
C SER A 795 -7.32 -7.05 -38.42
N GLU A 796 -8.18 -7.81 -39.10
CA GLU A 796 -8.94 -8.90 -38.45
C GLU A 796 -8.02 -9.98 -37.83
N SER A 797 -6.88 -10.29 -38.47
CA SER A 797 -5.89 -11.22 -37.93
C SER A 797 -5.23 -10.71 -36.65
N GLU A 798 -4.97 -9.40 -36.57
CA GLU A 798 -4.46 -8.75 -35.36
C GLU A 798 -5.50 -8.78 -34.23
N LEU A 799 -6.77 -8.47 -34.52
CA LEU A 799 -7.85 -8.51 -33.54
C LEU A 799 -8.05 -9.93 -32.97
N VAL A 800 -7.94 -10.97 -33.81
CA VAL A 800 -7.93 -12.38 -33.36
C VAL A 800 -6.75 -12.64 -32.42
N GLY A 801 -5.55 -12.14 -32.76
CA GLY A 801 -4.36 -12.24 -31.93
C GLY A 801 -4.54 -11.60 -30.55
N ARG A 802 -5.05 -10.37 -30.51
CA ARG A 802 -5.30 -9.61 -29.27
C ARG A 802 -6.31 -10.31 -28.35
N ARG A 803 -7.40 -10.85 -28.91
CA ARG A 803 -8.39 -11.65 -28.17
C ARG A 803 -7.77 -12.90 -27.54
N ARG A 804 -6.97 -13.64 -28.33
CA ARG A 804 -6.25 -14.83 -27.86
C ARG A 804 -5.25 -14.51 -26.75
N ASP A 805 -4.55 -13.38 -26.87
CA ASP A 805 -3.58 -12.94 -25.87
C ASP A 805 -4.27 -12.64 -24.53
N ILE A 806 -5.37 -11.87 -24.54
CA ILE A 806 -6.19 -11.63 -23.35
C ILE A 806 -6.68 -12.94 -22.73
N ALA A 807 -7.21 -13.88 -23.51
CA ALA A 807 -7.66 -15.16 -22.97
C ALA A 807 -6.52 -15.97 -22.34
N THR A 808 -5.32 -15.93 -22.94
CA THR A 808 -4.13 -16.59 -22.40
C THR A 808 -3.69 -15.96 -21.08
N LYS A 809 -3.64 -14.62 -21.03
CA LYS A 809 -3.25 -13.85 -19.85
C LYS A 809 -4.29 -13.90 -18.73
N PHE A 810 -5.57 -14.02 -19.07
CA PHE A 810 -6.63 -14.30 -18.10
C PHE A 810 -6.50 -15.68 -17.47
N ALA A 811 -6.16 -16.72 -18.24
CA ALA A 811 -5.87 -18.05 -17.71
C ALA A 811 -4.64 -18.06 -16.79
N GLU A 812 -3.59 -17.30 -17.15
CA GLU A 812 -2.41 -17.07 -16.32
C GLU A 812 -2.80 -16.39 -14.99
N ALA A 813 -3.62 -15.34 -15.04
CA ALA A 813 -4.09 -14.62 -13.86
C ALA A 813 -4.93 -15.54 -12.95
N LEU A 814 -5.86 -16.32 -13.48
CA LEU A 814 -6.60 -17.34 -12.71
C LEU A 814 -5.66 -18.33 -12.00
N SER A 815 -4.57 -18.73 -12.66
CA SER A 815 -3.58 -19.62 -12.05
C SER A 815 -2.83 -18.98 -10.89
N LEU A 816 -2.45 -17.70 -11.02
CA LEU A 816 -1.79 -16.93 -9.95
C LEU A 816 -2.74 -16.53 -8.82
N ALA A 817 -4.04 -16.38 -9.12
CA ALA A 817 -5.08 -16.06 -8.13
C ALA A 817 -5.48 -17.24 -7.26
N ARG A 818 -4.96 -18.45 -7.51
CA ARG A 818 -5.27 -19.62 -6.68
C ARG A 818 -4.97 -19.36 -5.21
N PRO A 819 -5.70 -20.00 -4.28
CA PRO A 819 -5.58 -19.68 -2.86
C PRO A 819 -4.16 -19.95 -2.36
N LEU A 820 -3.63 -19.04 -1.52
CA LEU A 820 -2.32 -19.18 -0.86
C LEU A 820 -2.39 -20.20 0.29
N ALA A 821 -2.95 -21.37 0.03
CA ALA A 821 -3.01 -22.47 0.98
C ALA A 821 -3.05 -23.79 0.21
N SER A 822 -2.39 -24.81 0.76
CA SER A 822 -2.41 -26.16 0.21
C SER A 822 -3.35 -27.05 1.00
N VAL A 823 -4.13 -27.85 0.27
CA VAL A 823 -5.11 -28.80 0.81
C VAL A 823 -4.68 -30.21 0.42
N ASN A 824 -4.87 -31.16 1.33
CA ASN A 824 -4.66 -32.58 1.06
C ASN A 824 -5.94 -33.23 0.56
N ASP A 825 -5.98 -33.66 -0.70
CA ASP A 825 -7.19 -34.23 -1.32
C ASP A 825 -7.75 -35.46 -0.57
N GLN A 826 -6.88 -36.32 -0.01
CA GLN A 826 -7.32 -37.48 0.76
C GLN A 826 -7.90 -37.09 2.12
N ALA A 827 -7.30 -36.10 2.79
CA ALA A 827 -7.84 -35.55 4.04
C ALA A 827 -9.16 -34.82 3.80
N LEU A 828 -9.25 -34.04 2.71
CA LEU A 828 -10.47 -33.37 2.30
C LEU A 828 -11.61 -34.36 2.09
N GLN A 829 -11.40 -35.43 1.31
CA GLN A 829 -12.41 -36.46 1.08
C GLN A 829 -12.81 -37.21 2.36
N ARG A 830 -11.88 -37.38 3.31
CA ARG A 830 -12.19 -38.06 4.57
C ARG A 830 -13.03 -37.18 5.51
N VAL A 831 -12.73 -35.88 5.57
CA VAL A 831 -13.45 -34.94 6.45
C VAL A 831 -14.75 -34.47 5.82
N HIS A 832 -14.77 -34.32 4.49
CA HIS A 832 -15.93 -33.90 3.70
C HIS A 832 -16.25 -34.97 2.64
N PRO A 833 -16.98 -36.05 3.01
CA PRO A 833 -17.28 -37.14 2.10
C PRO A 833 -17.93 -36.68 0.79
N GLY A 834 -17.39 -37.14 -0.34
CA GLY A 834 -17.90 -36.82 -1.68
C GLY A 834 -17.43 -35.48 -2.26
N GLN A 835 -16.64 -34.70 -1.52
CA GLN A 835 -16.06 -33.45 -2.00
C GLN A 835 -14.70 -33.66 -2.67
N GLN A 836 -14.33 -32.75 -3.56
CA GLN A 836 -13.01 -32.66 -4.18
C GLN A 836 -12.51 -31.21 -4.10
N THR A 837 -11.22 -31.01 -4.36
CA THR A 837 -10.68 -29.66 -4.36
C THR A 837 -11.22 -28.84 -5.53
N GLU A 838 -12.05 -27.84 -5.20
CA GLU A 838 -12.59 -26.85 -6.12
C GLU A 838 -12.04 -25.44 -5.86
N TYR A 839 -11.85 -24.67 -6.91
CA TYR A 839 -11.48 -23.27 -6.88
C TYR A 839 -12.72 -22.40 -7.11
N ARG A 840 -12.89 -21.42 -6.23
CA ARG A 840 -13.88 -20.36 -6.34
C ARG A 840 -13.18 -19.06 -6.67
N TYR A 841 -13.64 -18.38 -7.73
CA TYR A 841 -13.14 -17.09 -8.15
C TYR A 841 -14.20 -16.00 -8.02
N LYS A 842 -13.72 -14.82 -7.64
CA LYS A 842 -14.45 -13.56 -7.59
C LYS A 842 -13.68 -12.54 -8.42
N PHE A 843 -14.41 -11.64 -9.05
CA PHE A 843 -13.84 -10.72 -10.03
C PHE A 843 -14.24 -9.29 -9.68
N SER A 844 -13.31 -8.35 -9.85
CA SER A 844 -13.69 -6.95 -10.07
C SER A 844 -14.47 -6.80 -11.38
N GLU A 845 -14.73 -5.58 -11.78
CA GLU A 845 -15.36 -5.25 -13.06
C GLU A 845 -14.60 -5.87 -14.26
N ILE A 846 -15.35 -6.43 -15.23
CA ILE A 846 -14.83 -7.04 -16.47
C ILE A 846 -15.46 -6.33 -17.68
N PRO A 847 -14.69 -5.51 -18.43
CA PRO A 847 -15.23 -4.57 -19.43
C PRO A 847 -15.51 -5.20 -20.80
N PHE A 848 -15.97 -6.45 -20.85
CA PHE A 848 -16.14 -7.21 -22.09
C PHE A 848 -17.59 -7.53 -22.43
N ALA A 849 -18.57 -6.90 -21.77
CA ALA A 849 -19.97 -7.12 -22.11
C ALA A 849 -20.23 -6.83 -23.60
N GLY A 850 -20.84 -7.79 -24.30
CA GLY A 850 -21.14 -7.70 -25.72
C GLY A 850 -19.95 -7.86 -26.68
N GLN A 851 -18.74 -8.14 -26.18
CA GLN A 851 -17.54 -8.34 -27.00
C GLN A 851 -17.32 -9.84 -27.31
N PRO A 852 -16.75 -10.21 -28.47
CA PRO A 852 -16.48 -11.63 -28.80
C PRO A 852 -15.57 -12.34 -27.80
N VAL A 853 -14.63 -11.60 -27.18
CA VAL A 853 -13.66 -12.13 -26.21
C VAL A 853 -14.32 -12.68 -24.94
N ASP A 854 -15.51 -12.20 -24.59
CA ASP A 854 -16.28 -12.68 -23.43
C ASP A 854 -16.49 -14.21 -23.49
N LYS A 855 -16.84 -14.71 -24.68
CA LYS A 855 -17.01 -16.15 -24.90
C LYS A 855 -15.71 -16.92 -24.67
N ASP A 856 -14.59 -16.38 -25.16
CA ASP A 856 -13.27 -17.00 -24.99
C ASP A 856 -12.87 -17.06 -23.50
N LEU A 857 -13.14 -16.01 -22.74
CA LEU A 857 -12.88 -15.96 -21.29
C LEU A 857 -13.78 -16.91 -20.50
N PHE A 858 -15.08 -16.96 -20.83
CA PHE A 858 -16.00 -17.92 -20.21
C PHE A 858 -15.60 -19.38 -20.50
N GLU A 859 -15.11 -19.65 -21.72
CA GLU A 859 -14.56 -20.95 -22.09
C GLU A 859 -13.31 -21.32 -21.28
N VAL A 860 -12.43 -20.36 -20.95
CA VAL A 860 -11.31 -20.60 -20.02
C VAL A 860 -11.81 -21.12 -18.67
N LEU A 861 -12.89 -20.53 -18.11
CA LEU A 861 -13.50 -20.99 -16.87
C LEU A 861 -14.16 -22.36 -17.03
N ARG A 862 -14.86 -22.60 -18.14
CA ARG A 862 -15.57 -23.86 -18.42
C ARG A 862 -14.64 -25.05 -18.62
N ASN A 863 -13.46 -24.82 -19.19
CA ASN A 863 -12.49 -25.88 -19.52
C ASN A 863 -11.75 -26.43 -18.30
N ASN A 864 -11.78 -25.74 -17.15
CA ASN A 864 -11.21 -26.24 -15.90
C ASN A 864 -12.30 -26.85 -14.99
N PRO A 865 -12.37 -28.18 -14.84
CA PRO A 865 -13.41 -28.84 -14.06
C PRO A 865 -13.30 -28.58 -12.55
N ARG A 866 -12.16 -28.09 -12.06
CA ARG A 866 -12.00 -27.69 -10.66
C ARG A 866 -12.60 -26.31 -10.37
N ILE A 867 -13.07 -25.56 -11.36
CA ILE A 867 -13.71 -24.25 -11.13
C ILE A 867 -15.20 -24.45 -10.86
N ASP A 868 -15.65 -23.98 -9.69
CA ASP A 868 -17.03 -24.16 -9.24
C ASP A 868 -18.04 -23.36 -10.10
N GLN A 869 -19.33 -23.70 -9.96
CA GLN A 869 -20.39 -23.00 -10.70
C GLN A 869 -20.53 -21.54 -10.25
N ALA A 870 -20.31 -21.25 -8.95
CA ALA A 870 -20.40 -19.89 -8.42
C ALA A 870 -19.41 -18.94 -9.08
N SER A 871 -18.21 -19.40 -9.45
CA SER A 871 -17.22 -18.62 -10.20
C SER A 871 -17.74 -18.17 -11.56
N LYS A 872 -18.46 -19.06 -12.27
CA LYS A 872 -19.04 -18.76 -13.59
C LYS A 872 -20.17 -17.74 -13.46
N ASP A 873 -20.98 -17.88 -12.41
CA ASP A 873 -22.05 -16.93 -12.12
C ASP A 873 -21.48 -15.56 -11.70
N ASN A 874 -20.40 -15.55 -10.89
CA ASN A 874 -19.70 -14.34 -10.48
C ASN A 874 -19.07 -13.63 -11.68
N TYR A 875 -18.44 -14.36 -12.60
CA TYR A 875 -17.93 -13.80 -13.85
C TYR A 875 -19.05 -13.08 -14.63
N GLY A 876 -20.20 -13.75 -14.82
CA GLY A 876 -21.34 -13.15 -15.51
C GLY A 876 -21.89 -11.88 -14.84
N ARG A 877 -21.89 -11.83 -13.50
CA ARG A 877 -22.31 -10.63 -12.73
C ARG A 877 -21.29 -9.49 -12.76
N SER A 878 -20.03 -9.80 -13.03
CA SER A 878 -18.94 -8.82 -13.11
C SER A 878 -18.74 -8.23 -14.50
N LEU A 879 -19.42 -8.76 -15.53
CA LEU A 879 -19.41 -8.18 -16.88
C LEU A 879 -20.05 -6.79 -16.91
N SER A 880 -19.36 -5.84 -17.52
CA SER A 880 -19.86 -4.49 -17.78
C SER A 880 -19.44 -3.97 -19.16
N ASP A 881 -20.09 -2.90 -19.58
CA ASP A 881 -19.81 -2.15 -20.80
C ASP A 881 -19.04 -0.84 -20.53
N GLU A 882 -18.33 -0.76 -19.40
CA GLU A 882 -17.55 0.41 -19.02
C GLU A 882 -16.19 0.44 -19.75
N ASP A 883 -15.93 1.50 -20.52
CA ASP A 883 -14.72 1.64 -21.34
C ASP A 883 -13.51 2.18 -20.54
N SER A 884 -13.68 2.56 -19.28
CA SER A 884 -12.62 3.15 -18.44
C SER A 884 -11.71 2.10 -17.77
N VAL A 885 -12.11 0.83 -17.77
CA VAL A 885 -11.47 -0.22 -16.96
C VAL A 885 -10.17 -0.72 -17.58
N THR A 886 -9.07 -0.58 -16.84
CA THR A 886 -7.71 -0.95 -17.26
C THR A 886 -7.15 -2.18 -16.54
N ARG A 887 -7.85 -2.68 -15.52
CA ARG A 887 -7.44 -3.80 -14.65
C ARG A 887 -8.63 -4.69 -14.29
N ILE A 888 -8.39 -6.00 -14.25
CA ILE A 888 -9.30 -7.01 -13.70
C ILE A 888 -8.60 -7.67 -12.50
N ASP A 889 -9.14 -7.47 -11.32
CA ASP A 889 -8.70 -8.13 -10.09
C ASP A 889 -9.46 -9.45 -9.91
N ILE A 890 -8.72 -10.52 -9.65
CA ILE A 890 -9.23 -11.88 -9.49
C ILE A 890 -8.86 -12.36 -8.09
N PHE A 891 -9.88 -12.67 -7.29
CA PHE A 891 -9.73 -13.23 -5.95
C PHE A 891 -10.07 -14.71 -6.00
N GLY A 892 -9.17 -15.57 -5.56
CA GLY A 892 -9.38 -17.01 -5.50
C GLY A 892 -9.48 -17.52 -4.07
N SER A 893 -10.40 -18.44 -3.84
CA SER A 893 -10.55 -19.18 -2.60
C SER A 893 -10.90 -20.64 -2.90
N TYR A 894 -10.73 -21.53 -1.93
CA TYR A 894 -11.51 -22.75 -1.86
C TYR A 894 -12.87 -22.45 -1.20
N PRO A 895 -13.89 -23.30 -1.40
CA PRO A 895 -14.95 -23.44 -0.41
C PRO A 895 -14.33 -23.58 0.99
N ASN A 896 -15.01 -23.07 2.01
CA ASN A 896 -14.47 -23.10 3.36
C ASN A 896 -14.39 -24.55 3.85
N TYR A 897 -13.19 -25.03 4.16
CA TYR A 897 -12.93 -26.41 4.56
C TYR A 897 -12.56 -26.52 6.04
N SER A 898 -12.73 -27.71 6.61
CA SER A 898 -12.23 -28.00 7.96
C SER A 898 -10.73 -27.71 8.10
N PRO A 899 -10.26 -27.21 9.27
CA PRO A 899 -8.85 -27.08 9.58
C PRO A 899 -8.01 -28.34 9.30
N LEU A 900 -8.64 -29.53 9.41
CA LEU A 900 -8.02 -30.82 9.14
C LEU A 900 -7.64 -31.05 7.67
N ALA A 901 -8.12 -30.23 6.74
CA ALA A 901 -7.80 -30.37 5.31
C ALA A 901 -6.47 -29.68 4.91
N PHE A 902 -5.93 -28.77 5.74
CA PHE A 902 -4.84 -27.88 5.36
C PHE A 902 -3.44 -28.44 5.67
N ASP A 903 -2.62 -28.60 4.62
CA ASP A 903 -1.26 -29.15 4.68
C ASP A 903 -0.25 -28.15 5.28
N SER A 904 -0.41 -26.86 4.99
CA SER A 904 0.56 -25.80 5.33
C SER A 904 0.73 -25.58 6.83
N VAL A 905 -0.23 -26.03 7.64
CA VAL A 905 -0.19 -25.93 9.11
C VAL A 905 0.22 -27.27 9.74
N LEU A 906 -0.38 -28.37 9.31
CA LEU A 906 -0.27 -29.67 9.98
C LEU A 906 1.04 -30.40 9.68
N LYS A 907 1.37 -30.54 8.39
CA LYS A 907 2.51 -31.34 7.93
C LYS A 907 3.86 -30.83 8.45
N PRO A 908 4.17 -29.51 8.46
CA PRO A 908 5.44 -29.02 9.00
C PRO A 908 5.65 -29.39 10.48
N ALA A 909 4.59 -29.29 11.30
CA ALA A 909 4.65 -29.60 12.72
C ALA A 909 4.89 -31.10 12.96
N ALA A 910 4.17 -31.97 12.25
CA ALA A 910 4.37 -33.42 12.31
C ALA A 910 5.81 -33.83 11.93
N GLN A 911 6.33 -33.27 10.83
CA GLN A 911 7.69 -33.53 10.38
C GLN A 911 8.75 -33.09 11.40
N GLN A 912 8.61 -31.89 11.97
CA GLN A 912 9.56 -31.41 12.99
C GLN A 912 9.50 -32.29 14.25
N TRP A 913 8.31 -32.69 14.69
CA TRP A 913 8.16 -33.57 15.85
C TRP A 913 8.81 -34.93 15.62
N ALA A 914 8.59 -35.54 14.46
CA ALA A 914 9.18 -36.83 14.09
C ALA A 914 10.72 -36.79 14.05
N GLN A 915 11.30 -35.67 13.60
CA GLN A 915 12.75 -35.47 13.52
C GLN A 915 13.39 -35.07 14.86
N THR A 916 12.60 -34.63 15.83
CA THR A 916 13.09 -34.17 17.13
C THR A 916 13.17 -35.34 18.11
N ALA A 917 14.38 -35.69 18.57
CA ALA A 917 14.62 -36.75 19.54
C ALA A 917 15.23 -36.20 20.85
N GLY A 918 15.09 -36.98 21.93
CA GLY A 918 15.74 -36.71 23.21
C GLY A 918 15.35 -35.35 23.83
N PRO A 919 16.30 -34.63 24.46
CA PRO A 919 16.03 -33.36 25.15
C PRO A 919 15.41 -32.26 24.27
N GLY A 920 15.59 -32.33 22.94
CA GLY A 920 15.04 -31.35 22.00
C GLY A 920 13.51 -31.27 22.01
N ARG A 921 12.81 -32.34 22.42
CA ARG A 921 11.34 -32.37 22.54
C ARG A 921 10.82 -31.42 23.61
N GLY A 922 11.58 -31.24 24.71
CA GLY A 922 11.24 -30.25 25.74
C GLY A 922 11.26 -28.84 25.17
N SER A 923 12.28 -28.50 24.36
CA SER A 923 12.38 -27.20 23.69
C SER A 923 11.31 -26.98 22.62
N PHE A 924 10.82 -28.05 21.98
CA PHE A 924 9.72 -27.95 21.01
C PHE A 924 8.46 -27.39 21.67
N TRP A 925 8.03 -27.93 22.82
CA TRP A 925 6.76 -27.56 23.46
C TRP A 925 6.85 -26.47 24.54
N ARG A 926 8.04 -26.18 25.07
CA ARG A 926 8.25 -25.15 26.11
C ARG A 926 7.63 -23.81 25.72
N PHE A 927 6.69 -23.32 26.54
CA PHE A 927 6.01 -22.02 26.44
C PHE A 927 5.30 -21.74 25.10
N ARG A 928 4.83 -22.79 24.40
CA ARG A 928 4.06 -22.68 23.13
C ARG A 928 2.57 -22.49 23.35
N ARG A 929 2.01 -23.21 24.32
CA ARG A 929 0.63 -23.01 24.80
C ARG A 929 0.57 -21.70 25.57
N SER A 930 -0.43 -20.86 25.27
CA SER A 930 -0.60 -19.55 25.91
C SER A 930 -1.93 -19.39 26.66
N ARG A 931 -2.71 -20.47 26.74
CA ARG A 931 -4.02 -20.58 27.39
C ARG A 931 -4.09 -21.83 28.27
N PRO A 932 -4.99 -21.90 29.25
CA PRO A 932 -5.29 -23.16 29.95
C PRO A 932 -5.94 -24.16 28.98
N LEU A 933 -5.92 -25.46 29.33
CA LEU A 933 -6.40 -26.52 28.42
C LEU A 933 -7.80 -26.27 27.83
N PRO A 934 -8.85 -25.89 28.59
CA PRO A 934 -10.17 -25.58 28.03
C PRO A 934 -10.15 -24.55 26.90
N ALA A 935 -9.23 -23.58 26.95
CA ALA A 935 -9.09 -22.51 25.96
C ALA A 935 -7.97 -22.78 24.93
N SER A 936 -7.38 -23.98 24.92
CA SER A 936 -6.32 -24.36 23.97
C SER A 936 -6.52 -25.70 23.26
N LEU A 937 -7.48 -26.52 23.71
CA LEU A 937 -7.78 -27.79 23.08
C LEU A 937 -8.76 -27.59 21.91
N PRO A 938 -8.56 -28.28 20.77
CA PRO A 938 -9.39 -28.13 19.58
C PRO A 938 -10.70 -28.93 19.68
N MET A 939 -11.47 -28.69 20.73
CA MET A 939 -12.69 -29.42 21.07
C MET A 939 -13.67 -28.53 21.85
N THR A 940 -14.95 -28.88 21.84
CA THR A 940 -15.96 -28.21 22.65
C THR A 940 -15.85 -28.58 24.12
N ASP A 941 -16.53 -27.85 25.00
CA ASP A 941 -16.63 -28.23 26.42
C ASP A 941 -17.31 -29.59 26.60
N GLU A 942 -18.32 -29.89 25.78
CA GLU A 942 -19.06 -31.16 25.81
C GLU A 942 -18.16 -32.33 25.38
N GLU A 943 -17.42 -32.17 24.29
CA GLU A 943 -16.47 -33.17 23.80
C GLU A 943 -15.37 -33.45 24.85
N ARG A 944 -14.81 -32.39 25.45
CA ARG A 944 -13.79 -32.50 26.49
C ARG A 944 -14.31 -33.22 27.74
N ARG A 945 -15.53 -32.92 28.17
CA ARG A 945 -16.19 -33.61 29.29
C ARG A 945 -16.50 -35.07 28.97
N ALA A 946 -16.96 -35.37 27.76
CA ALA A 946 -17.22 -36.74 27.32
C ALA A 946 -15.93 -37.58 27.28
N MET A 947 -14.83 -37.04 26.73
CA MET A 947 -13.52 -37.70 26.77
C MET A 947 -13.00 -37.89 28.20
N THR A 948 -13.23 -36.91 29.08
CA THR A 948 -12.87 -37.00 30.51
C THR A 948 -13.65 -38.10 31.23
N ALA A 949 -14.96 -38.22 30.99
CA ALA A 949 -15.76 -39.32 31.53
C ALA A 949 -15.34 -40.67 30.93
N GLY A 950 -15.10 -40.71 29.62
CA GLY A 950 -14.61 -41.89 28.91
C GLY A 950 -13.25 -42.39 29.42
N TRP A 951 -12.40 -41.49 29.91
CA TRP A 951 -11.14 -41.85 30.56
C TRP A 951 -11.34 -42.67 31.84
N PHE A 952 -12.33 -42.31 32.67
CA PHE A 952 -12.62 -43.07 33.89
C PHE A 952 -13.39 -44.35 33.60
N VAL A 953 -14.34 -44.33 32.65
CA VAL A 953 -15.00 -45.55 32.15
C VAL A 953 -13.97 -46.53 31.61
N GLY A 954 -13.04 -46.06 30.76
CA GLY A 954 -12.01 -46.91 30.18
C GLY A 954 -11.08 -47.53 31.22
N GLN A 955 -10.73 -46.82 32.30
CA GLN A 955 -9.96 -47.39 33.39
C GLN A 955 -10.75 -48.41 34.23
N LEU A 956 -12.03 -48.15 34.47
CA LEU A 956 -12.93 -49.07 35.16
C LEU A 956 -13.06 -50.40 34.41
N LEU A 957 -13.28 -50.33 33.10
CA LEU A 957 -13.49 -51.48 32.21
C LEU A 957 -12.20 -52.21 31.81
N GLY A 958 -11.02 -51.68 32.18
CA GLY A 958 -9.74 -52.19 31.69
C GLY A 958 -9.52 -51.97 30.19
N ARG A 959 -10.13 -50.92 29.61
CA ARG A 959 -9.95 -50.48 28.21
C ARG A 959 -8.86 -49.42 28.05
N ILE A 960 -8.31 -48.88 29.14
CA ILE A 960 -7.19 -47.93 29.12
C ILE A 960 -5.98 -48.53 29.85
N GLN A 961 -4.82 -48.48 29.19
CA GLN A 961 -3.54 -48.91 29.76
C GLN A 961 -2.60 -47.71 29.86
N ILE A 962 -2.23 -47.35 31.08
CA ILE A 962 -1.16 -46.38 31.38
C ILE A 962 0.13 -47.19 31.60
N PRO A 963 1.23 -46.87 30.90
CA PRO A 963 2.49 -47.62 30.99
C PRO A 963 3.09 -47.57 32.40
N ALA A 964 3.84 -48.60 32.78
CA ALA A 964 4.62 -48.60 34.01
C ALA A 964 5.93 -47.80 33.82
N SER A 965 6.53 -47.34 34.93
CA SER A 965 7.87 -46.74 34.92
C SER A 965 8.87 -47.73 34.30
N PRO A 966 9.73 -47.32 33.34
CA PRO A 966 10.21 -45.95 33.06
C PRO A 966 9.40 -45.12 32.04
N PHE A 967 8.15 -45.50 31.75
CA PHE A 967 7.22 -44.74 30.88
C PHE A 967 7.70 -44.55 29.42
N THR A 968 8.32 -45.59 28.85
CA THR A 968 8.79 -45.61 27.45
C THR A 968 7.71 -46.05 26.45
N GLU A 969 6.70 -46.78 26.92
CA GLU A 969 5.56 -47.25 26.13
C GLU A 969 4.44 -46.20 26.05
N PRO A 970 3.61 -46.20 24.99
CA PRO A 970 2.46 -45.30 24.88
C PRO A 970 1.36 -45.62 25.90
N VAL A 971 0.54 -44.62 26.23
CA VAL A 971 -0.81 -44.87 26.76
C VAL A 971 -1.63 -45.51 25.63
N ARG A 972 -2.40 -46.56 25.95
CA ARG A 972 -3.22 -47.29 24.97
C ARG A 972 -4.69 -47.32 25.35
N ILE A 973 -5.55 -47.34 24.36
CA ILE A 973 -6.99 -47.53 24.49
C ILE A 973 -7.47 -48.69 23.61
N TYR A 974 -8.38 -49.51 24.13
CA TYR A 974 -8.97 -50.62 23.40
C TYR A 974 -10.20 -50.17 22.63
N ASP A 975 -10.17 -50.33 21.31
CA ASP A 975 -11.30 -50.11 20.41
C ASP A 975 -12.13 -51.39 20.34
N GLY A 976 -13.30 -51.37 20.96
CA GLY A 976 -14.19 -52.52 21.06
C GLY A 976 -14.73 -52.98 19.71
N ASP A 977 -14.90 -52.05 18.76
CA ASP A 977 -15.48 -52.35 17.45
C ASP A 977 -14.48 -53.04 16.53
N SER A 978 -13.23 -52.60 16.55
CA SER A 978 -12.14 -53.20 15.75
C SER A 978 -11.41 -54.33 16.47
N GLY A 979 -11.62 -54.48 17.78
CA GLY A 979 -10.95 -55.47 18.63
C GLY A 979 -9.46 -55.20 18.81
N GLN A 980 -9.00 -53.97 18.64
CA GLN A 980 -7.57 -53.60 18.61
C GLN A 980 -7.18 -52.59 19.69
N TRP A 981 -5.93 -52.67 20.14
CA TRP A 981 -5.31 -51.61 20.94
C TRP A 981 -4.81 -50.49 20.04
N LEU A 982 -5.22 -49.27 20.37
CA LEU A 982 -4.79 -48.05 19.73
C LEU A 982 -3.86 -47.27 20.66
N ASN A 983 -2.84 -46.63 20.09
CA ASN A 983 -1.89 -45.83 20.85
C ASN A 983 -2.29 -44.36 20.79
N PHE A 984 -2.29 -43.69 21.95
CA PHE A 984 -2.16 -42.24 21.97
C PHE A 984 -0.74 -41.83 21.52
N PRO A 985 -0.53 -40.56 21.12
CA PRO A 985 0.79 -40.08 20.72
C PRO A 985 1.88 -40.43 21.74
N ASN A 986 3.01 -40.94 21.25
CA ASN A 986 4.17 -41.26 22.07
C ASN A 986 5.47 -40.75 21.44
N PRO A 987 6.24 -39.90 22.16
CA PRO A 987 5.90 -39.32 23.46
C PRO A 987 4.77 -38.29 23.36
N LEU A 988 4.22 -37.95 24.52
CA LEU A 988 3.25 -36.87 24.70
C LEU A 988 3.94 -35.49 24.58
N LEU A 989 3.16 -34.43 24.33
CA LEU A 989 3.65 -33.04 24.33
C LEU A 989 4.19 -32.63 25.70
N THR A 990 3.43 -32.93 26.76
CA THR A 990 3.89 -32.88 28.15
C THR A 990 4.31 -34.29 28.58
N PRO A 991 5.62 -34.60 28.63
CA PRO A 991 6.08 -35.93 29.00
C PRO A 991 5.92 -36.19 30.51
N PRO A 992 5.88 -37.45 30.96
CA PRO A 992 5.79 -37.81 32.38
C PRO A 992 6.90 -37.22 33.26
N SER A 993 8.08 -36.97 32.70
CA SER A 993 9.19 -36.29 33.40
C SER A 993 8.92 -34.83 33.74
N ALA A 994 7.89 -34.22 33.14
CA ALA A 994 7.45 -32.85 33.40
C ALA A 994 6.17 -32.80 34.28
N PHE A 995 5.68 -33.94 34.76
CA PHE A 995 4.50 -33.99 35.62
C PHE A 995 4.80 -33.40 36.99
N THR A 996 3.85 -32.61 37.48
CA THR A 996 3.89 -32.02 38.83
C THR A 996 3.01 -32.79 39.80
N ALA A 997 2.07 -33.58 39.28
CA ALA A 997 1.24 -34.52 40.04
C ALA A 997 1.12 -35.86 39.30
N SER A 998 0.91 -36.94 40.05
CA SER A 998 0.82 -38.31 39.50
C SER A 998 -0.37 -38.53 38.57
N TYR A 999 -1.39 -37.67 38.63
CA TYR A 999 -2.61 -37.71 37.81
C TYR A 999 -2.59 -36.72 36.61
N ASP A 1000 -1.45 -36.11 36.29
CA ASP A 1000 -1.28 -35.26 35.08
C ASP A 1000 -1.38 -36.05 33.75
N TRP A 1001 -1.56 -37.38 33.79
CA TRP A 1001 -1.73 -38.24 32.61
C TRP A 1001 -2.91 -37.84 31.72
N LEU A 1002 -4.11 -37.64 32.27
CA LEU A 1002 -5.29 -37.25 31.49
C LEU A 1002 -5.07 -35.90 30.78
N PRO A 1003 -4.67 -34.82 31.48
CA PRO A 1003 -4.31 -33.56 30.84
C PRO A 1003 -3.28 -33.70 29.72
N ALA A 1004 -2.21 -34.48 29.93
CA ALA A 1004 -1.16 -34.66 28.95
C ALA A 1004 -1.61 -35.46 27.72
N VAL A 1005 -2.49 -36.45 27.89
CA VAL A 1005 -3.11 -37.22 26.79
C VAL A 1005 -4.01 -36.31 25.96
N LEU A 1006 -4.89 -35.53 26.61
CA LEU A 1006 -5.77 -34.59 25.90
C LEU A 1006 -4.98 -33.48 25.20
N GLU A 1007 -3.96 -32.90 25.84
CA GLU A 1007 -3.09 -31.91 25.19
C GLU A 1007 -2.42 -32.47 23.92
N SER A 1008 -2.05 -33.75 23.95
CA SER A 1008 -1.38 -34.40 22.82
C SER A 1008 -2.30 -34.67 21.63
N ILE A 1009 -3.61 -34.36 21.71
CA ILE A 1009 -4.50 -34.39 20.54
C ILE A 1009 -3.97 -33.49 19.42
N LEU A 1010 -3.25 -32.43 19.77
CA LEU A 1010 -2.59 -31.55 18.80
C LEU A 1010 -1.58 -32.33 17.94
N LEU A 1011 -0.79 -33.23 18.53
CA LEU A 1011 0.11 -34.10 17.75
C LEU A 1011 -0.68 -35.04 16.85
N ALA A 1012 -1.79 -35.60 17.35
CA ALA A 1012 -2.65 -36.47 16.55
C ALA A 1012 -3.25 -35.72 15.35
N ILE A 1013 -3.69 -34.47 15.53
CA ILE A 1013 -4.16 -33.60 14.44
C ILE A 1013 -3.03 -33.30 13.46
N ALA A 1014 -1.83 -32.95 13.93
CA ALA A 1014 -0.67 -32.72 13.06
C ALA A 1014 -0.35 -33.96 12.19
N GLN A 1015 -0.48 -35.16 12.76
CA GLN A 1015 -0.23 -36.44 12.09
C GLN A 1015 -1.43 -36.98 11.31
N SER A 1016 -2.55 -36.26 11.27
CA SER A 1016 -3.80 -36.75 10.66
C SER A 1016 -3.72 -37.00 9.16
N HIS A 1017 -2.71 -36.46 8.47
CA HIS A 1017 -2.46 -36.70 7.04
C HIS A 1017 -1.60 -37.93 6.77
N GLU A 1018 -1.01 -38.54 7.80
CA GLU A 1018 -0.21 -39.76 7.64
C GLU A 1018 -1.13 -40.94 7.27
N PRO A 1019 -0.78 -41.76 6.25
CA PRO A 1019 -1.59 -42.92 5.89
C PRO A 1019 -1.64 -43.99 7.00
N PRO A 1020 -2.81 -44.58 7.32
CA PRO A 1020 -4.14 -44.21 6.86
C PRO A 1020 -4.62 -42.86 7.42
N VAL A 1021 -5.16 -42.01 6.54
CA VAL A 1021 -5.58 -40.63 6.86
C VAL A 1021 -6.63 -40.61 7.99
N MET A 1022 -6.50 -39.65 8.91
CA MET A 1022 -7.24 -39.49 10.17
C MET A 1022 -7.07 -40.59 11.23
N ARG A 1023 -6.24 -41.62 10.99
CA ARG A 1023 -6.08 -42.74 11.95
C ARG A 1023 -5.53 -42.29 13.30
N SER A 1024 -4.67 -41.27 13.33
CA SER A 1024 -4.10 -40.71 14.55
C SER A 1024 -5.18 -40.15 15.50
N LEU A 1025 -6.36 -39.76 15.00
CA LEU A 1025 -7.47 -39.22 15.80
C LEU A 1025 -8.36 -40.31 16.42
N ARG A 1026 -8.37 -41.52 15.87
CA ARG A 1026 -9.22 -42.62 16.34
C ARG A 1026 -9.11 -42.91 17.85
N PRO A 1027 -7.92 -42.91 18.50
CA PRO A 1027 -7.83 -43.09 19.95
C PRO A 1027 -8.68 -42.09 20.76
N TYR A 1028 -8.80 -40.85 20.27
CA TYR A 1028 -9.58 -39.79 20.91
C TYR A 1028 -11.08 -39.95 20.65
N SER A 1029 -11.47 -40.32 19.43
CA SER A 1029 -12.87 -40.67 19.13
C SER A 1029 -13.34 -41.86 19.98
N VAL A 1030 -12.53 -42.92 20.10
CA VAL A 1030 -12.82 -44.07 20.97
C VAL A 1030 -12.93 -43.64 22.43
N LEU A 1031 -12.04 -42.75 22.90
CA LEU A 1031 -12.09 -42.23 24.26
C LEU A 1031 -13.42 -41.52 24.56
N ARG A 1032 -13.92 -40.69 23.62
CA ARG A 1032 -15.25 -40.07 23.71
C ARG A 1032 -16.36 -41.12 23.67
N GLU A 1033 -16.29 -42.04 22.72
CA GLU A 1033 -17.29 -43.10 22.46
C GLU A 1033 -17.49 -44.04 23.65
N LEU A 1034 -16.50 -44.20 24.54
CA LEU A 1034 -16.68 -44.94 25.81
C LEU A 1034 -17.72 -44.31 26.73
N TYR A 1035 -17.94 -43.00 26.63
CA TYR A 1035 -18.97 -42.30 27.39
C TYR A 1035 -20.21 -41.99 26.55
N ASP A 1036 -19.99 -41.38 25.39
CA ASP A 1036 -21.04 -41.01 24.44
C ASP A 1036 -20.58 -41.34 23.01
N ALA A 1037 -21.15 -42.40 22.45
CA ALA A 1037 -20.91 -42.85 21.08
C ALA A 1037 -21.89 -42.23 20.06
N HIS A 1038 -22.72 -41.26 20.47
CA HIS A 1038 -23.60 -40.58 19.51
C HIS A 1038 -22.74 -39.85 18.48
N SER A 1039 -23.04 -40.07 17.19
CA SER A 1039 -22.30 -39.44 16.12
C SER A 1039 -22.73 -37.98 15.97
N GLN A 1040 -21.75 -37.16 15.62
CA GLN A 1040 -21.90 -35.75 15.25
C GLN A 1040 -22.24 -34.75 16.38
N ASP A 1041 -23.11 -35.11 17.32
CA ASP A 1041 -23.51 -34.25 18.44
C ASP A 1041 -23.64 -35.05 19.75
N PRO A 1042 -23.60 -34.37 20.92
CA PRO A 1042 -23.92 -34.99 22.20
C PRO A 1042 -25.33 -35.56 22.22
N ARG A 1043 -25.48 -36.66 22.97
CA ARG A 1043 -26.77 -37.27 23.25
C ARG A 1043 -27.77 -36.21 23.78
N SER A 1044 -28.96 -36.19 23.19
CA SER A 1044 -30.13 -35.47 23.72
C SER A 1044 -31.37 -36.39 23.77
N GLY A 1045 -32.30 -36.11 24.71
CA GLY A 1045 -33.56 -36.83 24.81
C GLY A 1045 -33.46 -38.31 25.25
N ILE A 1046 -34.17 -39.21 24.56
CA ILE A 1046 -34.43 -40.60 25.01
C ILE A 1046 -33.27 -41.58 24.70
N VAL A 1047 -32.42 -41.28 23.71
CA VAL A 1047 -31.29 -42.13 23.27
C VAL A 1047 -30.33 -42.36 24.41
N ALA A 1048 -29.93 -43.59 24.78
CA ALA A 1048 -29.02 -43.87 25.91
C ALA A 1048 -27.54 -43.46 25.68
N LEU A 1049 -26.76 -43.27 26.76
CA LEU A 1049 -25.31 -43.05 26.71
C LEU A 1049 -24.66 -44.41 26.48
N SER A 1050 -23.58 -44.48 25.70
CA SER A 1050 -22.84 -45.73 25.52
C SER A 1050 -22.25 -46.25 26.84
N ALA A 1051 -21.81 -45.34 27.73
CA ALA A 1051 -21.38 -45.71 29.08
C ALA A 1051 -22.46 -46.49 29.86
N GLN A 1052 -23.74 -46.20 29.64
CA GLN A 1052 -24.83 -46.88 30.37
C GLN A 1052 -24.81 -48.39 30.13
N GLU A 1053 -24.75 -48.80 28.86
CA GLU A 1053 -24.73 -50.20 28.47
C GLU A 1053 -23.40 -50.87 28.86
N LEU A 1054 -22.27 -50.18 28.61
CA LEU A 1054 -20.94 -50.69 28.95
C LEU A 1054 -20.78 -50.93 30.45
N LEU A 1055 -21.25 -50.00 31.29
CA LEU A 1055 -21.20 -50.13 32.75
C LEU A 1055 -22.17 -51.20 33.24
N ARG A 1056 -23.40 -51.27 32.73
CA ARG A 1056 -24.36 -52.32 33.09
C ARG A 1056 -23.78 -53.71 32.82
N GLU A 1057 -23.22 -53.94 31.64
CA GLU A 1057 -22.66 -55.22 31.26
C GLU A 1057 -21.44 -55.59 32.12
N PHE A 1058 -20.61 -54.60 32.43
CA PHE A 1058 -19.47 -54.79 33.32
C PHE A 1058 -19.90 -55.11 34.76
N LEU A 1059 -20.89 -54.39 35.30
CA LEU A 1059 -21.45 -54.67 36.62
C LEU A 1059 -22.07 -56.07 36.67
N ARG A 1060 -22.72 -56.52 35.60
CA ARG A 1060 -23.33 -57.86 35.53
C ARG A 1060 -22.29 -58.97 35.46
N THR A 1061 -21.30 -58.87 34.58
CA THR A 1061 -20.39 -59.97 34.24
C THR A 1061 -19.05 -59.93 34.95
N GLY A 1062 -18.59 -58.74 35.36
CA GLY A 1062 -17.22 -58.49 35.80
C GLY A 1062 -16.18 -58.64 34.68
N ALA A 1063 -16.59 -58.91 33.44
CA ALA A 1063 -15.69 -59.11 32.31
C ALA A 1063 -15.24 -57.76 31.74
N GLY A 1064 -13.94 -57.47 31.89
CA GLY A 1064 -13.28 -56.36 31.20
C GLY A 1064 -12.74 -56.77 29.82
N THR A 1065 -11.84 -55.95 29.27
CA THR A 1065 -11.09 -56.31 28.05
C THR A 1065 -10.29 -57.61 28.27
N PRO A 1066 -10.35 -58.59 27.35
CA PRO A 1066 -9.59 -59.84 27.48
C PRO A 1066 -8.09 -59.58 27.73
N GLY A 1067 -7.56 -60.16 28.82
CA GLY A 1067 -6.14 -60.05 29.19
C GLY A 1067 -5.72 -58.77 29.93
N VAL A 1068 -6.66 -57.89 30.29
CA VAL A 1068 -6.38 -56.64 31.03
C VAL A 1068 -7.28 -56.51 32.24
N GLN A 1069 -6.68 -56.36 33.42
CA GLN A 1069 -7.42 -56.13 34.66
C GLN A 1069 -7.86 -54.67 34.79
N SER A 1070 -9.01 -54.45 35.43
CA SER A 1070 -9.45 -53.12 35.86
C SER A 1070 -8.37 -52.46 36.71
N ARG A 1071 -8.19 -51.15 36.55
CA ARG A 1071 -7.24 -50.38 37.39
C ARG A 1071 -7.79 -50.03 38.76
N VAL A 1072 -9.07 -50.32 39.00
CA VAL A 1072 -9.74 -50.00 40.25
C VAL A 1072 -9.45 -51.08 41.30
N PRO A 1073 -8.87 -50.73 42.46
CA PRO A 1073 -8.63 -51.67 43.54
C PRO A 1073 -9.92 -52.36 44.00
N GLY A 1074 -9.86 -53.67 44.26
CA GLY A 1074 -10.99 -54.45 44.80
C GLY A 1074 -12.08 -54.83 43.79
N ILE A 1075 -12.09 -54.26 42.58
CA ILE A 1075 -13.07 -54.64 41.53
C ILE A 1075 -12.84 -56.06 41.00
N ALA A 1076 -11.57 -56.46 40.83
CA ALA A 1076 -11.24 -57.80 40.32
C ALA A 1076 -11.67 -58.93 41.29
N ASP A 1077 -11.76 -58.62 42.58
CA ASP A 1077 -12.10 -59.55 43.65
C ASP A 1077 -13.59 -59.48 44.06
N ALA A 1078 -14.38 -58.58 43.46
CA ALA A 1078 -15.77 -58.34 43.80
C ALA A 1078 -16.72 -59.33 43.08
N PRO A 1079 -17.39 -60.25 43.81
CA PRO A 1079 -18.13 -61.36 43.18
C PRO A 1079 -19.52 -60.94 42.64
N THR A 1080 -20.18 -59.95 43.24
CA THR A 1080 -21.54 -59.53 42.85
C THR A 1080 -21.57 -58.20 42.12
N ALA A 1081 -22.68 -57.91 41.43
CA ALA A 1081 -22.89 -56.63 40.77
C ALA A 1081 -22.91 -55.47 41.78
N GLU A 1082 -23.50 -55.65 42.97
CA GLU A 1082 -23.51 -54.62 44.01
C GLU A 1082 -22.09 -54.37 44.56
N ALA A 1083 -21.30 -55.43 44.78
CA ALA A 1083 -19.92 -55.29 45.25
C ALA A 1083 -19.03 -54.55 44.23
N ARG A 1084 -19.21 -54.84 42.93
CA ARG A 1084 -18.53 -54.11 41.85
C ARG A 1084 -18.97 -52.65 41.78
N ALA A 1085 -20.27 -52.37 41.91
CA ALA A 1085 -20.80 -51.01 41.92
C ALA A 1085 -20.27 -50.21 43.12
N ALA A 1086 -20.24 -50.79 44.32
CA ALA A 1086 -19.70 -50.14 45.51
C ALA A 1086 -18.22 -49.77 45.35
N ALA A 1087 -17.39 -50.70 44.88
CA ALA A 1087 -15.97 -50.45 44.62
C ALA A 1087 -15.74 -49.37 43.54
N ALA A 1088 -16.57 -49.37 42.50
CA ALA A 1088 -16.52 -48.34 41.45
C ALA A 1088 -16.89 -46.95 42.00
N VAL A 1089 -17.97 -46.85 42.78
CA VAL A 1089 -18.41 -45.60 43.40
C VAL A 1089 -17.39 -45.07 44.39
N GLU A 1090 -16.79 -45.93 45.23
CA GLU A 1090 -15.75 -45.53 46.18
C GLU A 1090 -14.53 -44.94 45.47
N TRP A 1091 -14.08 -45.59 44.39
CA TRP A 1091 -12.95 -45.11 43.60
C TRP A 1091 -13.23 -43.78 42.90
N LEU A 1092 -14.40 -43.64 42.25
CA LEU A 1092 -14.81 -42.39 41.61
C LEU A 1092 -15.00 -41.26 42.63
N THR A 1093 -15.52 -41.56 43.83
CA THR A 1093 -15.65 -40.58 44.92
C THR A 1093 -14.29 -40.08 45.36
N THR A 1094 -13.31 -40.97 45.51
CA THR A 1094 -11.92 -40.58 45.84
C THR A 1094 -11.35 -39.61 44.80
N ILE A 1095 -11.57 -39.86 43.51
CA ILE A 1095 -11.12 -38.98 42.43
C ILE A 1095 -11.89 -37.65 42.46
N ARG A 1096 -13.20 -37.69 42.66
CA ARG A 1096 -14.06 -36.51 42.76
C ARG A 1096 -13.61 -35.59 43.90
N ASP A 1097 -13.30 -36.16 45.06
CA ASP A 1097 -12.82 -35.43 46.24
C ASP A 1097 -11.43 -34.83 46.02
N VAL A 1098 -10.57 -35.51 45.24
CA VAL A 1098 -9.31 -34.91 44.77
C VAL A 1098 -9.61 -33.73 43.85
N ALA A 1099 -10.46 -33.89 42.83
CA ALA A 1099 -10.80 -32.81 41.89
C ALA A 1099 -11.40 -31.59 42.60
N ALA A 1100 -12.23 -31.79 43.63
CA ALA A 1100 -12.82 -30.74 44.47
C ALA A 1100 -11.76 -29.82 45.12
N GLN A 1101 -10.56 -30.31 45.41
CA GLN A 1101 -9.44 -29.52 45.96
C GLN A 1101 -8.76 -28.61 44.92
N TYR A 1102 -9.09 -28.78 43.63
CA TYR A 1102 -8.55 -28.03 42.49
C TYR A 1102 -9.61 -27.19 41.77
N LEU A 1103 -10.89 -27.28 42.16
CA LEU A 1103 -11.94 -26.44 41.61
C LEU A 1103 -11.73 -24.96 41.99
N PRO A 1104 -12.03 -24.01 41.10
CA PRO A 1104 -12.11 -22.59 41.48
C PRO A 1104 -13.07 -22.37 42.65
N ALA A 1105 -12.74 -21.43 43.54
CA ALA A 1105 -13.46 -21.21 44.79
C ALA A 1105 -14.93 -20.79 44.62
N ASP A 1106 -15.28 -20.23 43.46
CA ASP A 1106 -16.62 -19.84 43.05
C ASP A 1106 -17.43 -20.98 42.43
N MET A 1107 -16.82 -22.14 42.15
CA MET A 1107 -17.54 -23.30 41.64
C MET A 1107 -18.23 -24.10 42.75
N PRO A 1108 -19.48 -24.55 42.53
CA PRO A 1108 -20.15 -25.50 43.41
C PRO A 1108 -19.34 -26.79 43.58
N GLY A 1109 -19.19 -27.24 44.82
CA GLY A 1109 -18.45 -28.47 45.14
C GLY A 1109 -16.95 -28.28 45.38
N ALA A 1110 -16.42 -27.05 45.26
CA ALA A 1110 -15.04 -26.75 45.63
C ALA A 1110 -14.81 -26.94 47.14
N THR A 1111 -13.71 -27.61 47.50
CA THR A 1111 -13.34 -27.84 48.91
C THR A 1111 -12.92 -26.52 49.56
N PRO A 1112 -13.57 -26.08 50.65
CA PRO A 1112 -13.14 -24.87 51.36
C PRO A 1112 -11.68 -24.98 51.82
N GLY A 1113 -10.83 -24.05 51.37
CA GLY A 1113 -9.40 -24.09 51.67
C GLY A 1113 -8.62 -25.25 51.01
N GLY A 1114 -9.15 -25.85 49.95
CA GLY A 1114 -8.46 -26.89 49.19
C GLY A 1114 -7.12 -26.44 48.61
N ALA A 1115 -6.23 -27.41 48.33
CA ALA A 1115 -4.81 -27.18 48.03
C ALA A 1115 -4.54 -26.16 46.91
N PHE A 1116 -5.41 -26.09 45.91
CA PHE A 1116 -5.33 -25.11 44.82
C PHE A 1116 -6.66 -24.39 44.56
N THR A 1117 -7.68 -24.57 45.41
CA THR A 1117 -9.01 -23.96 45.23
C THR A 1117 -8.92 -22.44 45.04
N THR A 1118 -8.07 -21.80 45.81
CA THR A 1118 -7.61 -20.42 45.61
C THR A 1118 -6.14 -20.41 45.22
N VAL A 1119 -5.74 -19.52 44.32
CA VAL A 1119 -4.33 -19.28 43.96
C VAL A 1119 -3.94 -17.87 44.40
N PRO A 1120 -3.61 -17.66 45.69
CA PRO A 1120 -3.43 -16.30 46.23
C PRO A 1120 -2.06 -15.70 45.92
N THR A 1121 -1.05 -16.52 45.59
CA THR A 1121 0.32 -16.07 45.37
C THR A 1121 0.90 -16.60 44.06
N ARG A 1122 1.86 -15.87 43.50
CA ARG A 1122 2.55 -16.28 42.27
C ARG A 1122 3.33 -17.58 42.43
N THR A 1123 3.85 -17.86 43.63
CA THR A 1123 4.50 -19.14 43.96
C THR A 1123 3.51 -20.30 43.92
N THR A 1124 2.30 -20.13 44.47
CA THR A 1124 1.22 -21.12 44.36
C THR A 1124 0.84 -21.35 42.89
N ALA A 1125 0.73 -20.27 42.10
CA ALA A 1125 0.46 -20.35 40.67
C ALA A 1125 1.55 -21.16 39.93
N SER A 1126 2.84 -20.89 40.18
CA SER A 1126 3.96 -21.63 39.58
C SER A 1126 3.97 -23.12 39.89
N ASN A 1127 3.43 -23.52 41.05
CA ASN A 1127 3.36 -24.91 41.49
C ASN A 1127 2.03 -25.60 41.13
N THR A 1128 1.11 -24.87 40.48
CA THR A 1128 -0.20 -25.41 40.11
C THR A 1128 -0.05 -26.51 39.04
N PRO A 1129 -0.57 -27.72 39.26
CA PRO A 1129 -0.55 -28.77 38.26
C PRO A 1129 -1.47 -28.46 37.07
N ILE A 1130 -1.13 -28.98 35.89
CA ILE A 1130 -1.97 -28.82 34.69
C ILE A 1130 -3.34 -29.48 34.92
N PHE A 1131 -3.42 -30.52 35.76
CA PHE A 1131 -4.69 -31.10 36.21
C PHE A 1131 -5.74 -30.09 36.67
N ARG A 1132 -5.35 -28.93 37.24
CA ARG A 1132 -6.32 -27.88 37.62
C ARG A 1132 -7.20 -27.46 36.44
N ASP A 1133 -6.66 -27.39 35.22
CA ASP A 1133 -7.39 -26.97 34.03
C ASP A 1133 -8.58 -27.91 33.72
N LEU A 1134 -8.48 -29.20 34.10
CA LEU A 1134 -9.51 -30.22 33.87
C LEU A 1134 -10.26 -30.61 35.14
N ALA A 1135 -9.92 -30.06 36.31
CA ALA A 1135 -10.60 -30.38 37.56
C ALA A 1135 -12.13 -30.16 37.51
N PRO A 1136 -12.65 -29.09 36.86
CA PRO A 1136 -14.10 -28.93 36.64
C PRO A 1136 -14.72 -30.09 35.85
N ASP A 1137 -14.07 -30.50 34.76
CA ASP A 1137 -14.57 -31.58 33.91
C ASP A 1137 -14.48 -32.94 34.63
N VAL A 1138 -13.41 -33.19 35.40
CA VAL A 1138 -13.25 -34.40 36.21
C VAL A 1138 -14.31 -34.47 37.31
N TYR A 1139 -14.58 -33.35 38.00
CA TYR A 1139 -15.59 -33.31 39.05
C TYR A 1139 -16.99 -33.58 38.48
N ALA A 1140 -17.34 -32.95 37.35
CA ALA A 1140 -18.60 -33.18 36.67
C ALA A 1140 -18.73 -34.63 36.15
N ALA A 1141 -17.69 -35.14 35.49
CA ALA A 1141 -17.67 -36.48 34.92
C ALA A 1141 -17.78 -37.58 36.01
N THR A 1142 -17.02 -37.46 37.09
CA THR A 1142 -17.09 -38.44 38.20
C THR A 1142 -18.44 -38.40 38.90
N GLY A 1143 -19.03 -37.21 39.11
CA GLY A 1143 -20.39 -37.07 39.63
C GLY A 1143 -21.43 -37.79 38.76
N GLY A 1144 -21.44 -37.50 37.46
CA GLY A 1144 -22.37 -38.14 36.52
C GLY A 1144 -22.19 -39.66 36.41
N LEU A 1145 -20.95 -40.15 36.48
CA LEU A 1145 -20.65 -41.58 36.47
C LEU A 1145 -21.09 -42.29 37.76
N ILE A 1146 -20.96 -41.65 38.93
CA ILE A 1146 -21.46 -42.20 40.20
C ILE A 1146 -22.97 -42.40 40.13
N ASP A 1147 -23.71 -41.36 39.71
CA ASP A 1147 -25.16 -41.41 39.58
C ASP A 1147 -25.59 -42.48 38.57
N LEU A 1148 -24.87 -42.59 37.44
CA LEU A 1148 -25.11 -43.62 36.43
C LEU A 1148 -24.87 -45.04 36.97
N ILE A 1149 -23.76 -45.28 37.68
CA ILE A 1149 -23.44 -46.61 38.24
C ILE A 1149 -24.45 -47.02 39.30
N GLN A 1150 -24.84 -46.11 40.21
CA GLN A 1150 -25.82 -46.40 41.25
C GLN A 1150 -27.17 -46.80 40.64
N ARG A 1151 -27.64 -46.04 39.66
CA ARG A 1151 -28.87 -46.32 38.94
C ARG A 1151 -28.85 -47.67 38.22
N GLU A 1152 -27.75 -47.99 37.54
CA GLU A 1152 -27.63 -49.27 36.83
C GLU A 1152 -27.49 -50.46 37.79
N ALA A 1153 -26.85 -50.27 38.94
CA ALA A 1153 -26.80 -51.27 40.01
C ALA A 1153 -28.20 -51.52 40.61
N GLU A 1154 -28.98 -50.47 40.88
CA GLU A 1154 -30.38 -50.58 41.32
C GLU A 1154 -31.26 -51.30 40.30
N ALA A 1155 -31.08 -51.00 39.01
CA ALA A 1155 -31.82 -51.67 37.93
C ALA A 1155 -31.51 -53.18 37.86
N LEU A 1156 -30.23 -53.55 37.99
CA LEU A 1156 -29.79 -54.95 38.05
C LEU A 1156 -30.33 -55.68 39.29
N ALA A 1157 -30.30 -55.03 40.45
CA ALA A 1157 -30.83 -55.59 41.71
C ALA A 1157 -32.35 -55.80 41.66
N ALA A 1158 -33.08 -54.95 40.92
CA ALA A 1158 -34.53 -55.06 40.72
C ALA A 1158 -34.94 -56.15 39.71
N GLY A 1159 -34.00 -56.90 39.13
CA GLY A 1159 -34.28 -57.93 38.11
C GLY A 1159 -34.89 -57.36 36.83
N ALA A 1160 -34.73 -56.06 36.59
CA ALA A 1160 -35.30 -55.39 35.45
C ALA A 1160 -34.38 -55.58 34.23
N ASP A 1161 -34.78 -56.45 33.30
CA ASP A 1161 -34.34 -56.41 31.88
C ASP A 1161 -34.91 -55.17 31.14
N ALA A 1162 -35.36 -54.14 31.88
CA ALA A 1162 -36.13 -53.04 31.32
C ALA A 1162 -35.22 -52.11 30.50
N ALA A 1163 -35.35 -52.23 29.19
CA ALA A 1163 -35.01 -51.22 28.21
C ALA A 1163 -35.48 -49.83 28.68
N GLY A 1164 -34.56 -48.86 28.62
CA GLY A 1164 -34.85 -47.42 28.52
C GLY A 1164 -35.74 -46.81 29.60
N ARG A 1165 -35.16 -46.45 30.75
CA ARG A 1165 -35.55 -45.17 31.38
C ARG A 1165 -34.55 -44.10 30.94
N PRO A 1166 -34.97 -42.95 30.40
CA PRO A 1166 -34.06 -41.87 30.06
C PRO A 1166 -33.42 -41.25 31.32
N VAL A 1167 -32.24 -40.66 31.16
CA VAL A 1167 -31.62 -39.80 32.18
C VAL A 1167 -32.44 -38.50 32.17
N HIS A 1168 -33.20 -38.24 33.22
CA HIS A 1168 -33.75 -36.90 33.44
C HIS A 1168 -32.66 -36.08 34.10
N ASP A 1169 -32.11 -35.12 33.37
CA ASP A 1169 -31.37 -34.02 33.97
C ASP A 1169 -32.35 -33.25 34.88
N GLY A 1170 -31.93 -32.99 36.12
CA GLY A 1170 -32.74 -32.36 37.16
C GLY A 1170 -32.95 -30.87 36.94
N GLY A 1171 -33.29 -30.45 35.72
CA GLY A 1171 -33.75 -29.10 35.44
C GLY A 1171 -35.08 -28.85 36.15
N ALA A 1172 -35.19 -27.71 36.82
CA ALA A 1172 -36.43 -27.27 37.46
C ALA A 1172 -37.62 -27.42 36.49
N PRO A 1173 -38.81 -27.85 36.96
CA PRO A 1173 -39.96 -28.05 36.10
C PRO A 1173 -40.31 -26.74 35.39
N VAL A 1174 -40.07 -26.71 34.07
CA VAL A 1174 -40.62 -25.66 33.22
C VAL A 1174 -42.11 -25.93 33.11
N VAL A 1175 -42.89 -25.17 33.88
CA VAL A 1175 -44.33 -25.04 33.64
C VAL A 1175 -44.46 -24.26 32.33
N ILE A 1176 -44.78 -24.97 31.25
CA ILE A 1176 -45.18 -24.36 29.99
C ILE A 1176 -46.58 -23.77 30.23
N PRO A 1177 -46.77 -22.44 30.21
CA PRO A 1177 -48.11 -21.88 30.26
C PRO A 1177 -48.84 -22.27 28.98
N GLU A 1178 -50.10 -22.71 29.07
CA GLU A 1178 -50.95 -22.89 27.90
C GLU A 1178 -51.13 -21.54 27.19
N GLY A 1179 -50.40 -21.33 26.11
CA GLY A 1179 -50.57 -20.24 25.17
C GLY A 1179 -51.10 -20.81 23.86
N GLY A 1180 -52.28 -20.32 23.43
CA GLY A 1180 -52.89 -20.71 22.16
C GLY A 1180 -51.94 -20.53 20.97
N THR A 1181 -52.20 -21.31 19.93
CA THR A 1181 -51.51 -21.29 18.62
C THR A 1181 -51.12 -19.87 18.18
N PHE A 1182 -49.82 -19.65 18.02
CA PHE A 1182 -49.23 -18.61 17.19
C PHE A 1182 -48.43 -19.26 16.07
#